data_AF-A0A7Y4S9A5-F1
#
_entry.id   AF-A0A7Y4S9A5-F1
#
_cell.length_a   1.000
_cell.length_b   1.000
_cell.length_c   1.000
_cell.angle_alpha   90.00
_cell.angle_beta   90.00
_cell.angle_gamma   90.00
#
_symmetry.space_group_name_H-M   'P 1'
#
loop_
_entity.id
_entity.type
_entity.pdbx_description
1 polymer ?
#
loop_
_entity_poly.entity_id
_entity_poly.type
_entity_poly.pdbx_seq_one_letter_code
_entity_poly.pdbx_strand_id
1 'polypeptide(L)'
;ARYLITDDDVVLMASEMGVLPIAQSKIVKKWRLQPGKMFLIDMEQGRIVDDAELKKQIATAKPYRKWIEQSRYFLDDMPKVADKSEAQISLLDSQQAFGYTQEDLKFIMLPLASAGEEATGSMGNDAALPILSSKNKVLYNYFKQLFAQVTNPPIDPIREEIVMSLTSFIGPKPNLLGIDETKPALRLEVHQPILSLEDMAKLHGIDKLTKGQYKSQVLDLTYAAKNGAAGCEQAIADLCKAANKAVAAGVNVLILSDRAVSEKRVAIPALLATAAVHHHLVKAGLRTSTGLVVETGSAREVHHFALLAGYGAEAVCPWLAFDSIEQFELPAGVSAKDGQKRFIKGINKGLLKVMSKMGISTYQSYCGSQIFEAIGLNASFVKTYFTGTATQVEGIGLQEVAEEALRMHTAAFGNDPVLENMLEAGGDYAYRTRGEDHTWTPDSIAKLQHATRSNNFNTYKEYAKLINDQTQRQMTLRGLFEIKPLGKSVALDEVESAKEIVKRFVTGAMSLGSISTEAHTTLAIAMNRIGGKSNTGEGGEDPNRFKILHGGEKLSEIIGKNRIEADQTMKAGDSLRSRIKQVASGRFGVTAEYLSSADQIQIKMAQGAKPGEGGQLPGGKVSEYIGKLRHSVPGVGLISPPPHHDIYSIEDLAQLIHDLKNSNPSASISVKLVSEVGVGTVAAGVSKAKADHIVISGYDGGTGASPQSSIKHAGTPWELGLSEAQQTLVLNKLRGRVGLQVDGQLKTGRDVLIGALLGADEFGFATAPLVVEGCIMMRKCHLNTCPVGVATQDPALRKKFTGQPEHVVNYFFFVAEEVRELMAQMGIRKFEDLIGRSDLLDMRDGIEHWKAKGLNFSKVFHQPNMPASVARRHLETQDHGLEAALDNDLIAQSKEALDAKRTVTIETAVCNVNRSVGTMLSHEVAKRHGNAGLPDDTIRVKLLGTAGQSFGAFLAHGVTLQLEGEGNDYVGKGLCGGRIIVKPSADSKLTAADNIIVGNTVLYGATAGECFFNGVAGERFAVRNSGATAVVEGLGDHGCEYMTGGVVIVLGQTGRNFAAGMSGGVAYVLDEDGTFPQRCNMSMVQLEAVPEEVAASDTGEVDTHGRVHFNHLNKADEAVIRGKIEKHLRHTGSARAKQILDNWSAYLPKFVKVMPTEYRRALLEIAAQQKSKEVEAA
;
A
#
# COMPACT_ATOMS: atom_id res chain seq x y z
N ALA A 1 -17.34 16.32 4.25
CA ALA A 1 -18.09 17.57 4.48
C ALA A 1 -19.56 17.36 4.19
N ARG A 2 -20.42 17.71 5.14
CA ARG A 2 -21.87 17.55 5.10
C ARG A 2 -22.55 18.89 5.31
N TYR A 3 -23.77 19.05 4.79
CA TYR A 3 -24.54 20.26 5.01
C TYR A 3 -26.04 19.98 5.19
N LEU A 4 -26.71 20.90 5.87
CA LEU A 4 -28.16 20.94 5.97
C LEU A 4 -28.70 22.35 5.66
N ILE A 5 -29.96 22.39 5.25
CA ILE A 5 -30.71 23.62 4.96
C ILE A 5 -32.00 23.57 5.77
N THR A 6 -32.36 24.70 6.36
CA THR A 6 -33.57 24.89 7.17
C THR A 6 -34.66 25.65 6.40
N ASP A 7 -35.89 25.65 6.91
CA ASP A 7 -37.04 26.34 6.31
C ASP A 7 -36.99 27.87 6.45
N ASP A 8 -36.08 28.39 7.27
CA ASP A 8 -35.69 29.81 7.38
C ASP A 8 -34.35 30.12 6.67
N ASP A 9 -33.99 29.31 5.66
CA ASP A 9 -32.84 29.48 4.76
C ASP A 9 -31.46 29.49 5.43
N VAL A 10 -31.34 29.06 6.69
CA VAL A 10 -30.04 28.85 7.34
C VAL A 10 -29.37 27.60 6.78
N VAL A 11 -28.14 27.77 6.28
CA VAL A 11 -27.26 26.69 5.83
C VAL A 11 -26.18 26.42 6.87
N LEU A 12 -26.09 25.17 7.33
CA LEU A 12 -25.01 24.71 8.19
C LEU A 12 -24.16 23.70 7.40
N MET A 13 -22.86 23.96 7.29
CA MET A 13 -21.89 23.04 6.69
C MET A 13 -20.81 22.69 7.73
N ALA A 14 -20.53 21.39 7.89
CA ALA A 14 -19.57 20.89 8.86
C ALA A 14 -18.91 19.59 8.37
N SER A 15 -17.87 19.15 9.07
CA SER A 15 -17.23 17.85 8.77
C SER A 15 -18.15 16.67 9.11
N GLU A 16 -18.97 16.81 10.15
CA GLU A 16 -19.91 15.81 10.66
C GLU A 16 -21.33 16.39 10.83
N MET A 17 -22.35 15.52 10.85
CA MET A 17 -23.71 15.90 11.28
C MET A 17 -23.81 15.87 12.81
N GLY A 18 -24.81 16.58 13.34
CA GLY A 18 -25.12 16.59 14.77
C GLY A 18 -24.29 17.60 15.59
N VAL A 19 -23.59 18.53 14.94
CA VAL A 19 -22.74 19.53 15.60
C VAL A 19 -23.52 20.65 16.30
N LEU A 20 -24.78 20.87 15.92
CA LEU A 20 -25.70 21.85 16.53
C LEU A 20 -27.10 21.23 16.70
N PRO A 21 -27.85 21.58 17.77
CA PRO A 21 -29.16 21.01 18.07
C PRO A 21 -30.29 21.66 17.25
N ILE A 22 -30.30 21.44 15.94
CA ILE A 22 -31.34 21.96 15.03
C ILE A 22 -32.53 20.99 15.02
N ALA A 23 -33.74 21.52 15.22
CA ALA A 23 -34.97 20.74 15.23
C ALA A 23 -35.22 20.08 13.86
N GLN A 24 -35.49 18.76 13.84
CA GLN A 24 -35.65 17.98 12.61
C GLN A 24 -36.82 18.47 11.74
N SER A 25 -37.86 19.03 12.36
CA SER A 25 -39.05 19.57 11.69
C SER A 25 -38.80 20.83 10.86
N LYS A 26 -37.67 21.51 11.10
CA LYS A 26 -37.22 22.71 10.37
C LYS A 26 -36.31 22.38 9.18
N ILE A 27 -35.74 21.18 9.13
CA ILE A 27 -34.74 20.84 8.11
C ILE A 27 -35.45 20.46 6.81
N VAL A 28 -35.09 21.12 5.72
CA VAL A 28 -35.66 20.89 4.37
C VAL A 28 -34.71 20.12 3.45
N LYS A 29 -33.40 20.10 3.76
CA LYS A 29 -32.41 19.30 3.04
C LYS A 29 -31.28 18.86 3.95
N LYS A 30 -30.80 17.64 3.78
CA LYS A 30 -29.52 17.14 4.28
C LYS A 30 -28.74 16.50 3.15
N TRP A 31 -27.50 16.91 2.96
CA TRP A 31 -26.66 16.38 1.89
C TRP A 31 -25.16 16.47 2.21
N ARG A 32 -24.32 16.23 1.21
CA ARG A 32 -22.86 16.26 1.32
C ARG A 32 -22.21 16.86 0.08
N LEU A 33 -20.97 17.31 0.23
CA LEU A 33 -20.14 17.68 -0.90
C LEU A 33 -19.59 16.42 -1.58
N GLN A 34 -19.81 16.29 -2.89
CA GLN A 34 -19.39 15.12 -3.67
C GLN A 34 -18.07 15.39 -4.41
N PRO A 35 -17.29 14.35 -4.76
CA PRO A 35 -16.04 14.54 -5.50
C PRO A 35 -16.19 15.38 -6.77
N GLY A 36 -15.45 16.49 -6.85
CA GLY A 36 -15.43 17.41 -7.99
C GLY A 36 -16.68 18.30 -8.14
N LYS A 37 -17.62 18.28 -7.19
CA LYS A 37 -18.73 19.24 -7.15
C LYS A 37 -18.37 20.48 -6.33
N MET A 38 -18.93 21.62 -6.72
CA MET A 38 -18.81 22.89 -6.01
C MET A 38 -20.08 23.17 -5.19
N PHE A 39 -19.93 23.97 -4.13
CA PHE A 39 -21.04 24.47 -3.32
C PHE A 39 -20.86 25.97 -3.14
N LEU A 40 -21.76 26.77 -3.75
CA LEU A 40 -21.70 28.23 -3.73
C LEU A 40 -22.99 28.79 -3.14
N ILE A 41 -22.85 29.63 -2.13
CA ILE A 41 -23.93 30.48 -1.61
C ILE A 41 -23.69 31.88 -2.16
N ASP A 42 -24.59 32.34 -3.03
CA ASP A 42 -24.55 33.70 -3.57
C ASP A 42 -25.40 34.61 -2.68
N MET A 43 -24.73 35.48 -1.92
CA MET A 43 -25.37 36.38 -0.97
C MET A 43 -26.08 37.56 -1.65
N GLU A 44 -25.71 37.90 -2.89
CA GLU A 44 -26.38 38.97 -3.67
C GLU A 44 -27.68 38.45 -4.29
N GLN A 45 -27.65 37.22 -4.80
CA GLN A 45 -28.84 36.55 -5.34
C GLN A 45 -29.72 35.92 -4.25
N GLY A 46 -29.22 35.80 -3.02
CA GLY A 46 -29.93 35.22 -1.89
C GLY A 46 -30.27 33.74 -2.07
N ARG A 47 -29.39 32.96 -2.74
CA ARG A 47 -29.65 31.55 -3.04
C ARG A 47 -28.38 30.70 -3.12
N ILE A 48 -28.57 29.38 -3.03
CA ILE A 48 -27.52 28.40 -3.36
C ILE A 48 -27.51 28.22 -4.88
N VAL A 49 -26.33 28.36 -5.49
CA VAL A 49 -26.13 28.12 -6.93
C VAL A 49 -25.74 26.66 -7.13
N ASP A 50 -26.51 25.95 -7.97
CA ASP A 50 -26.26 24.54 -8.25
C ASP A 50 -24.93 24.34 -8.99
N ASP A 51 -24.27 23.20 -8.74
CA ASP A 51 -22.99 22.84 -9.38
C ASP A 51 -23.06 22.86 -10.91
N ALA A 52 -24.15 22.34 -11.50
CA ALA A 52 -24.32 22.29 -12.94
C ALA A 52 -24.56 23.68 -13.53
N GLU A 53 -25.32 24.54 -12.83
CA GLU A 53 -25.53 25.92 -13.22
C GLU A 53 -24.20 26.70 -13.21
N LEU A 54 -23.46 26.61 -12.09
CA LEU A 54 -22.17 27.28 -11.92
C LEU A 54 -21.15 26.82 -12.97
N LYS A 55 -21.00 25.51 -13.16
CA LYS A 55 -20.10 24.96 -14.19
C LYS A 55 -20.53 25.35 -15.59
N LYS A 56 -21.83 25.40 -15.88
CA LYS A 56 -22.33 25.85 -17.19
C LYS A 56 -22.00 27.33 -17.41
N GLN A 57 -22.22 28.19 -16.42
CA GLN A 57 -21.87 29.61 -16.51
C GLN A 57 -20.38 29.78 -16.80
N ILE A 58 -19.51 29.11 -16.03
CA ILE A 58 -18.06 29.17 -16.22
C ILE A 58 -17.66 28.60 -17.60
N ALA A 59 -18.14 27.41 -17.96
CA ALA A 59 -17.78 26.75 -19.22
C ALA A 59 -18.33 27.44 -20.48
N THR A 60 -19.32 28.33 -20.34
CA THR A 60 -19.88 29.12 -21.46
C THR A 60 -19.44 30.58 -21.46
N ALA A 61 -18.72 31.04 -20.42
CA ALA A 61 -18.21 32.41 -20.33
C ALA A 61 -17.29 32.79 -21.50
N LYS A 62 -16.64 31.79 -22.12
CA LYS A 62 -15.76 31.94 -23.28
C LYS A 62 -15.93 30.75 -24.23
N PRO A 63 -15.53 30.85 -25.50
CA PRO A 63 -15.64 29.74 -26.46
C PRO A 63 -14.54 28.69 -26.26
N TYR A 64 -14.43 28.12 -25.04
CA TYR A 64 -13.33 27.22 -24.66
C TYR A 64 -13.17 26.01 -25.58
N ARG A 65 -14.27 25.41 -26.06
CA ARG A 65 -14.20 24.31 -27.04
C ARG A 65 -13.45 24.71 -28.30
N LYS A 66 -13.86 25.83 -28.92
CA LYS A 66 -13.22 26.38 -30.11
C LYS A 66 -11.75 26.72 -29.84
N TRP A 67 -11.45 27.27 -28.66
CA TRP A 67 -10.07 27.57 -28.26
C TRP A 67 -9.20 26.33 -28.14
N ILE A 68 -9.70 25.26 -27.52
CA ILE A 68 -9.00 23.98 -27.42
C ILE A 68 -8.75 23.39 -28.81
N GLU A 69 -9.76 23.34 -29.67
CA GLU A 69 -9.64 22.82 -31.05
C GLU A 69 -8.64 23.61 -31.90
N GLN A 70 -8.53 24.93 -31.70
CA GLN A 70 -7.64 25.79 -32.46
C GLN A 70 -6.19 25.84 -31.95
N SER A 71 -5.95 25.49 -30.68
CA SER A 71 -4.64 25.68 -30.05
C SER A 71 -3.87 24.38 -29.77
N ARG A 72 -4.49 23.23 -30.01
CA ARG A 72 -3.99 21.94 -29.58
C ARG A 72 -3.38 21.16 -30.74
N TYR A 73 -2.12 20.79 -30.58
CA TYR A 73 -1.43 19.83 -31.42
C TYR A 73 -1.29 18.51 -30.67
N PHE A 74 -1.86 17.44 -31.20
CA PHE A 74 -1.62 16.09 -30.70
C PHE A 74 -0.45 15.49 -31.46
N LEU A 75 0.62 15.10 -30.74
CA LEU A 75 1.80 14.52 -31.39
C LEU A 75 1.46 13.21 -32.13
N ASP A 76 0.54 12.43 -31.58
CA ASP A 76 0.13 11.12 -32.12
C ASP A 76 -0.55 11.26 -33.49
N ASP A 77 -1.35 12.33 -33.68
CA ASP A 77 -2.11 12.61 -34.90
C ASP A 77 -1.26 13.25 -36.01
N MET A 78 -0.01 13.65 -35.71
CA MET A 78 0.84 14.30 -36.71
C MET A 78 1.31 13.32 -37.79
N PRO A 79 1.53 13.80 -39.03
CA PRO A 79 2.10 12.99 -40.10
C PRO A 79 3.41 12.32 -39.69
N LYS A 80 3.61 11.08 -40.15
CA LYS A 80 4.85 10.34 -39.90
C LYS A 80 6.05 11.07 -40.50
N VAL A 81 7.15 11.07 -39.75
CA VAL A 81 8.44 11.58 -40.19
C VAL A 81 9.41 10.40 -40.25
N ALA A 82 10.23 10.32 -41.30
CA ALA A 82 11.26 9.30 -41.39
C ALA A 82 12.31 9.53 -40.30
N ASP A 83 12.60 8.49 -39.51
CA ASP A 83 13.72 8.53 -38.57
C ASP A 83 15.04 8.54 -39.37
N LYS A 84 15.94 9.43 -38.99
CA LYS A 84 17.27 9.61 -39.61
C LYS A 84 18.40 9.31 -38.62
N SER A 85 18.05 8.77 -37.46
CA SER A 85 19.00 8.49 -36.39
C SER A 85 19.72 7.17 -36.68
N GLU A 86 21.00 7.23 -37.04
CA GLU A 86 21.83 6.03 -37.24
C GLU A 86 22.60 5.71 -35.94
N ALA A 87 22.63 4.43 -35.57
CA ALA A 87 23.42 3.95 -34.43
C ALA A 87 24.92 4.06 -34.74
N GLN A 88 25.68 4.72 -33.87
CA GLN A 88 27.13 4.95 -34.08
C GLN A 88 28.02 3.81 -33.57
N ILE A 89 27.49 2.95 -32.70
CA ILE A 89 28.19 1.83 -32.07
C ILE A 89 27.25 0.61 -32.02
N SER A 90 27.77 -0.57 -31.69
CA SER A 90 26.97 -1.78 -31.60
C SER A 90 25.92 -1.70 -30.47
N LEU A 91 24.87 -2.52 -30.58
CA LEU A 91 23.84 -2.61 -29.53
C LEU A 91 24.44 -3.07 -28.20
N LEU A 92 25.35 -4.04 -28.22
CA LEU A 92 25.99 -4.57 -27.02
C LEU A 92 26.85 -3.50 -26.33
N ASP A 93 27.69 -2.79 -27.08
CA ASP A 93 28.53 -1.71 -26.52
C ASP A 93 27.66 -0.59 -25.95
N SER A 94 26.54 -0.26 -26.61
CA SER A 94 25.56 0.71 -26.10
C SER A 94 24.98 0.24 -24.77
N GLN A 95 24.48 -1.00 -24.72
CA GLN A 95 23.93 -1.59 -23.50
C GLN A 95 24.95 -1.58 -22.35
N GLN A 96 26.20 -1.97 -22.62
CA GLN A 96 27.26 -1.96 -21.62
C GLN A 96 27.63 -0.55 -21.16
N ALA A 97 27.72 0.42 -22.07
CA ALA A 97 28.05 1.81 -21.74
C ALA A 97 27.01 2.47 -20.82
N PHE A 98 25.74 2.04 -20.93
CA PHE A 98 24.64 2.46 -20.04
C PHE A 98 24.37 1.50 -18.87
N GLY A 99 25.26 0.51 -18.66
CA GLY A 99 25.23 -0.41 -17.53
C GLY A 99 24.04 -1.37 -17.52
N TYR A 100 23.55 -1.80 -18.68
CA TYR A 100 22.54 -2.86 -18.77
C TYR A 100 23.15 -4.19 -18.34
N THR A 101 22.35 -4.98 -17.64
CA THR A 101 22.73 -6.34 -17.23
C THR A 101 21.79 -7.38 -17.82
N GLN A 102 22.19 -8.65 -17.78
CA GLN A 102 21.30 -9.76 -18.11
C GLN A 102 20.05 -9.80 -17.23
N GLU A 103 20.13 -9.35 -15.97
CA GLU A 103 18.96 -9.25 -15.09
C GLU A 103 17.99 -8.15 -15.50
N ASP A 104 18.50 -7.01 -15.98
CA ASP A 104 17.65 -5.94 -16.50
C ASP A 104 16.81 -6.44 -17.68
N LEU A 105 17.47 -7.12 -18.63
CA LEU A 105 16.78 -7.69 -19.79
C LEU A 105 15.76 -8.76 -19.35
N LYS A 106 16.18 -9.72 -18.52
CA LYS A 106 15.37 -10.90 -18.18
C LYS A 106 14.26 -10.64 -17.16
N PHE A 107 14.56 -9.92 -16.08
CA PHE A 107 13.64 -9.75 -14.97
C PHE A 107 12.81 -8.48 -15.07
N ILE A 108 13.24 -7.48 -15.84
CA ILE A 108 12.53 -6.19 -15.93
C ILE A 108 11.94 -5.99 -17.32
N MET A 109 12.78 -5.93 -18.35
CA MET A 109 12.34 -5.54 -19.70
C MET A 109 11.52 -6.63 -20.38
N LEU A 110 11.90 -7.91 -20.27
CA LEU A 110 11.18 -9.01 -20.91
C LEU A 110 9.73 -9.13 -20.40
N PRO A 111 9.43 -9.07 -19.07
CA PRO A 111 8.06 -9.02 -18.59
C PRO A 111 7.26 -7.82 -19.10
N LEU A 112 7.88 -6.62 -19.13
CA LEU A 112 7.26 -5.41 -19.66
C LEU A 112 6.91 -5.57 -21.15
N ALA A 113 7.83 -6.09 -21.96
CA ALA A 113 7.60 -6.32 -23.39
C ALA A 113 6.63 -7.49 -23.66
N SER A 114 6.62 -8.51 -22.80
CA SER A 114 5.81 -9.71 -22.98
C SER A 114 4.36 -9.51 -22.51
N ALA A 115 4.15 -8.96 -21.31
CA ALA A 115 2.84 -8.87 -20.68
C ALA A 115 2.28 -7.43 -20.64
N GLY A 116 3.12 -6.42 -20.83
CA GLY A 116 2.73 -5.02 -20.64
C GLY A 116 2.51 -4.68 -19.16
N GLU A 117 3.19 -5.39 -18.27
CA GLU A 117 3.13 -5.23 -16.81
C GLU A 117 4.53 -5.45 -16.23
N GLU A 118 4.82 -4.77 -15.12
CA GLU A 118 6.10 -4.95 -14.45
C GLU A 118 6.20 -6.30 -13.73
N ALA A 119 7.43 -6.76 -13.50
CA ALA A 119 7.66 -8.03 -12.83
C ALA A 119 7.27 -8.00 -11.34
N THR A 120 6.61 -9.06 -10.90
CA THR A 120 6.40 -9.35 -9.49
C THR A 120 7.57 -10.18 -8.95
N GLY A 121 8.08 -9.80 -7.80
CA GLY A 121 9.12 -10.49 -7.04
C GLY A 121 8.67 -10.91 -5.64
N SER A 122 9.63 -11.38 -4.84
CA SER A 122 9.42 -11.71 -3.43
C SER A 122 10.73 -11.65 -2.64
N MET A 123 10.62 -11.76 -1.31
CA MET A 123 11.65 -11.44 -0.32
C MET A 123 12.01 -9.95 -0.29
N GLY A 124 12.86 -9.57 0.65
CA GLY A 124 13.30 -8.19 0.83
C GLY A 124 14.54 -7.86 0.01
N ASN A 125 14.92 -6.59 -0.01
CA ASN A 125 16.16 -6.13 -0.62
C ASN A 125 17.32 -6.25 0.36
N ASP A 126 18.14 -7.27 0.18
CA ASP A 126 19.30 -7.57 1.00
C ASP A 126 20.63 -7.40 0.23
N ALA A 127 20.57 -6.79 -0.95
CA ALA A 127 21.73 -6.38 -1.73
C ALA A 127 22.38 -5.13 -1.11
N ALA A 128 23.67 -4.92 -1.37
CA ALA A 128 24.40 -3.76 -0.87
C ALA A 128 23.73 -2.44 -1.29
N LEU A 129 23.71 -1.46 -0.37
CA LEU A 129 23.30 -0.09 -0.72
C LEU A 129 24.20 0.46 -1.84
N PRO A 130 23.69 1.27 -2.78
CA PRO A 130 24.48 1.76 -3.92
C PRO A 130 25.80 2.43 -3.53
N ILE A 131 25.77 3.21 -2.44
CA ILE A 131 26.93 3.90 -1.87
C ILE A 131 27.98 2.95 -1.27
N LEU A 132 27.59 1.74 -0.89
CA LEU A 132 28.44 0.70 -0.30
C LEU A 132 28.81 -0.42 -1.28
N SER A 133 28.15 -0.47 -2.44
CA SER A 133 28.39 -1.45 -3.50
C SER A 133 29.77 -1.28 -4.12
N SER A 134 30.49 -2.40 -4.30
CA SER A 134 31.74 -2.45 -5.06
C SER A 134 31.52 -2.37 -6.58
N LYS A 135 30.30 -2.68 -7.05
CA LYS A 135 29.89 -2.51 -8.45
C LYS A 135 29.56 -1.05 -8.75
N ASN A 136 29.77 -0.64 -10.01
CA ASN A 136 29.32 0.65 -10.51
C ASN A 136 27.79 0.68 -10.58
N LYS A 137 27.17 1.75 -10.07
CA LYS A 137 25.71 1.91 -10.06
C LYS A 137 25.28 3.08 -10.92
N VAL A 138 24.15 2.92 -11.62
CA VAL A 138 23.49 4.04 -12.28
C VAL A 138 22.94 5.01 -11.24
N LEU A 139 22.98 6.31 -11.54
CA LEU A 139 22.61 7.38 -10.59
C LEU A 139 21.18 7.22 -10.04
N TYR A 140 20.26 6.64 -10.82
CA TYR A 140 18.89 6.37 -10.41
C TYR A 140 18.81 5.61 -9.08
N ASN A 141 19.73 4.66 -8.83
CA ASN A 141 19.69 3.79 -7.66
C ASN A 141 19.89 4.51 -6.32
N TYR A 142 20.49 5.70 -6.33
CA TYR A 142 20.75 6.51 -5.13
C TYR A 142 19.50 7.25 -4.63
N PHE A 143 18.39 7.21 -5.38
CA PHE A 143 17.13 7.82 -5.00
C PHE A 143 16.12 6.75 -4.58
N LYS A 144 15.28 7.10 -3.60
CA LYS A 144 14.17 6.28 -3.12
C LYS A 144 12.86 7.04 -3.28
N GLN A 145 11.85 6.36 -3.79
CA GLN A 145 10.48 6.86 -3.92
C GLN A 145 9.91 7.12 -2.52
N LEU A 146 9.37 8.33 -2.32
CA LEU A 146 8.56 8.65 -1.15
C LEU A 146 7.12 8.17 -1.34
N PHE A 147 6.40 8.03 -0.23
CA PHE A 147 5.03 7.56 -0.24
C PHE A 147 4.23 8.22 0.89
N ALA A 148 2.91 8.16 0.77
CA ALA A 148 2.04 8.69 1.80
C ALA A 148 1.84 7.64 2.91
N GLN A 149 1.91 8.09 4.15
CA GLN A 149 1.51 7.32 5.32
C GLN A 149 0.87 8.24 6.35
N VAL A 150 -0.37 7.91 6.74
CA VAL A 150 -1.22 8.61 7.73
C VAL A 150 -1.70 10.00 7.29
N THR A 151 -0.81 10.93 6.94
CA THR A 151 -1.15 12.35 6.68
C THR A 151 -2.14 12.54 5.53
N ASN A 152 -2.03 11.68 4.54
CA ASN A 152 -2.89 11.59 3.37
C ASN A 152 -2.85 10.13 2.87
N PRO A 153 -3.86 9.68 2.10
CA PRO A 153 -3.90 8.32 1.59
C PRO A 153 -3.20 8.18 0.22
N PRO A 154 -2.62 7.01 -0.08
CA PRO A 154 -2.38 6.61 -1.48
C PRO A 154 -3.71 6.37 -2.22
N ILE A 155 -3.65 6.29 -3.55
CA ILE A 155 -4.79 5.99 -4.43
C ILE A 155 -4.63 4.56 -4.98
N ASP A 156 -5.72 3.85 -5.34
CA ASP A 156 -5.59 2.62 -6.12
C ASP A 156 -5.45 2.94 -7.63
N PRO A 157 -4.27 2.70 -8.25
CA PRO A 157 -4.02 3.06 -9.64
C PRO A 157 -4.71 2.16 -10.67
N ILE A 158 -5.43 1.13 -10.23
CA ILE A 158 -6.14 0.16 -11.07
C ILE A 158 -7.66 0.35 -10.94
N ARG A 159 -8.18 0.43 -9.71
CA ARG A 159 -9.63 0.50 -9.44
C ARG A 159 -10.14 1.93 -9.51
N GLU A 160 -9.27 2.90 -9.27
CA GLU A 160 -9.59 4.33 -9.33
C GLU A 160 -8.87 5.00 -10.52
N GLU A 161 -8.47 4.24 -11.55
CA GLU A 161 -7.78 4.76 -12.74
C GLU A 161 -8.53 5.93 -13.39
N ILE A 162 -9.87 5.96 -13.28
CA ILE A 162 -10.74 7.02 -13.83
C ILE A 162 -10.42 8.43 -13.31
N VAL A 163 -9.74 8.57 -12.16
CA VAL A 163 -9.32 9.87 -11.63
C VAL A 163 -7.87 10.20 -11.94
N MET A 164 -7.13 9.28 -12.57
CA MET A 164 -5.71 9.44 -12.87
C MET A 164 -5.46 9.81 -14.33
N SER A 165 -4.32 10.46 -14.60
CA SER A 165 -3.94 10.84 -15.97
C SER A 165 -2.43 10.91 -16.16
N LEU A 166 -1.97 10.35 -17.29
CA LEU A 166 -0.60 10.47 -17.79
C LEU A 166 -0.45 11.54 -18.89
N THR A 167 -1.51 12.29 -19.19
CA THR A 167 -1.46 13.33 -20.21
C THR A 167 -0.41 14.37 -19.86
N SER A 168 0.46 14.69 -20.81
CA SER A 168 1.53 15.67 -20.65
C SER A 168 1.49 16.72 -21.77
N PHE A 169 1.87 17.94 -21.42
CA PHE A 169 1.98 19.06 -22.36
C PHE A 169 3.44 19.47 -22.51
N ILE A 170 3.97 19.27 -23.71
CA ILE A 170 5.35 19.61 -24.07
C ILE A 170 5.38 21.06 -24.54
N GLY A 171 6.17 21.90 -23.90
CA GLY A 171 6.38 23.27 -24.37
C GLY A 171 5.94 24.38 -23.39
N PRO A 172 5.74 25.61 -23.90
CA PRO A 172 5.46 26.78 -23.09
C PRO A 172 4.18 26.62 -22.26
N LYS A 173 4.20 27.15 -21.04
CA LYS A 173 3.05 27.16 -20.14
C LYS A 173 2.19 28.42 -20.39
N PRO A 174 0.86 28.31 -20.34
CA PRO A 174 -0.02 29.46 -20.49
C PRO A 174 0.12 30.42 -19.30
N ASN A 175 -0.24 31.67 -19.51
CA ASN A 175 -0.32 32.67 -18.45
C ASN A 175 -1.54 32.39 -17.54
N LEU A 176 -1.29 32.02 -16.27
CA LEU A 176 -2.36 31.73 -15.31
C LEU A 176 -3.23 32.96 -15.00
N LEU A 177 -2.66 34.17 -15.10
CA LEU A 177 -3.35 35.43 -14.82
C LEU A 177 -3.99 36.03 -16.07
N GLY A 178 -3.82 35.41 -17.24
CA GLY A 178 -4.30 35.87 -18.54
C GLY A 178 -5.81 35.69 -18.74
N ILE A 179 -6.63 35.99 -17.73
CA ILE A 179 -8.08 35.74 -17.75
C ILE A 179 -8.82 36.56 -18.80
N ASP A 180 -8.23 37.62 -19.36
CA ASP A 180 -8.81 38.44 -20.43
C ASP A 180 -8.24 38.12 -21.82
N GLU A 181 -7.26 37.20 -21.90
CA GLU A 181 -6.66 36.81 -23.18
C GLU A 181 -7.73 36.18 -24.08
N THR A 182 -7.75 36.61 -25.35
CA THR A 182 -8.72 36.15 -26.37
C THR A 182 -8.12 35.20 -27.38
N LYS A 183 -6.79 35.06 -27.39
CA LYS A 183 -6.04 34.12 -28.22
C LYS A 183 -5.55 32.98 -27.34
N PRO A 184 -5.94 31.73 -27.61
CA PRO A 184 -5.47 30.61 -26.81
C PRO A 184 -3.98 30.34 -27.07
N ALA A 185 -3.23 30.10 -25.99
CA ALA A 185 -1.85 29.65 -26.08
C ALA A 185 -1.79 28.26 -26.73
N LEU A 186 -0.89 28.09 -27.70
CA LEU A 186 -0.68 26.80 -28.36
C LEU A 186 -0.16 25.76 -27.37
N ARG A 187 -0.61 24.51 -27.52
CA ARG A 187 -0.19 23.38 -26.68
C ARG A 187 0.15 22.18 -27.56
N LEU A 188 1.32 21.61 -27.35
CA LEU A 188 1.68 20.31 -27.87
C LEU A 188 1.42 19.27 -26.79
N GLU A 189 0.54 18.33 -27.07
CA GLU A 189 0.10 17.32 -26.12
C GLU A 189 0.51 15.92 -26.56
N VAL A 190 0.83 15.11 -25.56
CA VAL A 190 1.02 13.66 -25.66
C VAL A 190 0.06 12.99 -24.67
N HIS A 191 -0.57 11.90 -25.10
CA HIS A 191 -1.49 11.15 -24.25
C HIS A 191 -0.79 10.45 -23.07
N GLN A 192 0.52 10.22 -23.22
CA GLN A 192 1.39 9.58 -22.25
C GLN A 192 2.81 10.16 -22.37
N PRO A 193 3.62 10.13 -21.30
CA PRO A 193 4.95 10.75 -21.31
C PRO A 193 6.01 9.89 -22.01
N ILE A 194 5.75 8.61 -22.27
CA ILE A 194 6.71 7.72 -22.92
C ILE A 194 6.51 7.75 -24.43
N LEU A 195 7.51 8.24 -25.14
CA LEU A 195 7.49 8.44 -26.57
C LEU A 195 8.09 7.24 -27.30
N SER A 196 7.49 6.87 -28.43
CA SER A 196 8.10 5.91 -29.34
C SER A 196 9.21 6.57 -30.18
N LEU A 197 10.01 5.76 -30.87
CA LEU A 197 10.97 6.26 -31.87
C LEU A 197 10.25 7.07 -32.98
N GLU A 198 9.05 6.64 -33.38
CA GLU A 198 8.23 7.37 -34.36
C GLU A 198 7.83 8.76 -33.83
N ASP A 199 7.49 8.88 -32.53
CA ASP A 199 7.10 10.15 -31.92
C ASP A 199 8.29 11.10 -31.74
N MET A 200 9.48 10.56 -31.43
CA MET A 200 10.71 11.37 -31.42
C MET A 200 11.06 11.91 -32.80
N ALA A 201 10.92 11.11 -33.86
CA ALA A 201 11.14 11.58 -35.22
C ALA A 201 10.21 12.77 -35.58
N LYS A 202 8.96 12.74 -35.11
CA LYS A 202 8.03 13.88 -35.23
C LYS A 202 8.50 15.10 -34.45
N LEU A 203 8.99 14.92 -33.22
CA LEU A 203 9.54 16.03 -32.41
C LEU A 203 10.76 16.67 -33.07
N HIS A 204 11.69 15.90 -33.64
CA HIS A 204 12.81 16.47 -34.40
C HIS A 204 12.35 17.28 -35.62
N GLY A 205 11.22 16.89 -36.23
CA GLY A 205 10.60 17.57 -37.37
C GLY A 205 9.57 18.65 -37.00
N ILE A 206 9.38 18.97 -35.71
CA ILE A 206 8.21 19.71 -35.22
C ILE A 206 8.05 21.11 -35.83
N ASP A 207 9.16 21.75 -36.17
CA ASP A 207 9.20 23.06 -36.85
C ASP A 207 8.46 23.04 -38.18
N LYS A 208 8.68 21.98 -38.98
CA LYS A 208 7.98 21.81 -40.26
C LYS A 208 6.52 21.42 -40.07
N LEU A 209 6.26 20.51 -39.12
CA LEU A 209 4.91 20.00 -38.85
C LEU A 209 3.96 21.09 -38.32
N THR A 210 4.51 22.06 -37.58
CA THR A 210 3.75 23.15 -36.96
C THR A 210 3.93 24.50 -37.66
N LYS A 211 4.59 24.52 -38.83
CA LYS A 211 4.85 25.74 -39.63
C LYS A 211 5.55 26.86 -38.82
N GLY A 212 6.55 26.50 -38.02
CA GLY A 212 7.35 27.45 -37.25
C GLY A 212 6.84 27.79 -35.85
N GLN A 213 5.69 27.25 -35.44
CA GLN A 213 5.08 27.55 -34.14
C GLN A 213 5.76 26.82 -32.98
N TYR A 214 6.18 25.57 -33.20
CA TYR A 214 7.03 24.82 -32.30
C TYR A 214 8.39 24.63 -32.92
N LYS A 215 9.45 24.81 -32.13
CA LYS A 215 10.84 24.64 -32.55
C LYS A 215 11.54 23.75 -31.54
N SER A 216 12.13 22.67 -32.02
CA SER A 216 12.93 21.75 -31.22
C SER A 216 14.43 21.98 -31.44
N GLN A 217 15.23 21.84 -30.39
CA GLN A 217 16.68 21.74 -30.51
C GLN A 217 17.21 20.56 -29.69
N VAL A 218 18.06 19.75 -30.31
CA VAL A 218 18.79 18.69 -29.63
C VAL A 218 19.99 19.28 -28.91
N LEU A 219 20.10 18.98 -27.62
CA LEU A 219 21.23 19.31 -26.76
C LEU A 219 21.94 18.01 -26.39
N ASP A 220 23.19 17.89 -26.82
CA ASP A 220 24.03 16.71 -26.62
C ASP A 220 24.43 16.57 -25.14
N LEU A 221 24.10 15.42 -24.55
CA LEU A 221 24.43 15.07 -23.16
C LEU A 221 25.77 14.35 -23.02
N THR A 222 26.58 14.27 -24.07
CA THR A 222 27.86 13.58 -24.06
C THR A 222 29.05 14.55 -24.04
N TYR A 223 30.18 14.08 -23.54
CA TYR A 223 31.44 14.84 -23.55
C TYR A 223 32.63 13.93 -23.85
N ALA A 224 33.77 14.53 -24.20
CA ALA A 224 34.95 13.76 -24.60
C ALA A 224 35.48 12.90 -23.43
N ALA A 225 35.54 11.58 -23.61
CA ALA A 225 35.96 10.62 -22.59
C ALA A 225 37.38 10.89 -22.07
N LYS A 226 38.27 11.43 -22.92
CA LYS A 226 39.63 11.85 -22.54
C LYS A 226 39.69 12.92 -21.44
N ASN A 227 38.60 13.66 -21.21
CA ASN A 227 38.53 14.66 -20.15
C ASN A 227 38.27 14.04 -18.76
N GLY A 228 38.00 12.73 -18.70
CA GLY A 228 37.78 11.98 -17.47
C GLY A 228 36.56 12.46 -16.68
N ALA A 229 36.46 12.06 -15.42
CA ALA A 229 35.38 12.46 -14.51
C ALA A 229 35.35 14.00 -14.30
N ALA A 230 36.52 14.63 -14.23
CA ALA A 230 36.66 16.09 -14.04
C ALA A 230 36.02 16.93 -15.19
N GLY A 231 35.88 16.35 -16.39
CA GLY A 231 35.22 17.02 -17.51
C GLY A 231 33.70 17.16 -17.36
N CYS A 232 33.07 16.41 -16.46
CA CYS A 232 31.60 16.35 -16.35
C CYS A 232 30.98 17.68 -15.89
N GLU A 233 31.59 18.37 -14.93
CA GLU A 233 31.08 19.65 -14.42
C GLU A 233 30.99 20.70 -15.52
N GLN A 234 32.07 20.86 -16.29
CA GLN A 234 32.13 21.79 -17.40
C GLN A 234 31.11 21.42 -18.49
N ALA A 235 30.95 20.13 -18.77
CA ALA A 235 29.97 19.66 -19.75
C ALA A 235 28.52 19.99 -19.33
N ILE A 236 28.17 19.83 -18.04
CA ILE A 236 26.86 20.24 -17.50
C ILE A 236 26.68 21.75 -17.59
N ALA A 237 27.72 22.53 -17.25
CA ALA A 237 27.66 23.99 -17.34
C ALA A 237 27.44 24.46 -18.79
N ASP A 238 28.10 23.84 -19.76
CA ASP A 238 27.95 24.17 -21.18
C ASP A 238 26.59 23.72 -21.73
N LEU A 239 26.06 22.59 -21.26
CA LEU A 239 24.70 22.14 -21.55
C LEU A 239 23.67 23.17 -21.05
N CYS A 240 23.82 23.67 -19.82
CA CYS A 240 22.93 24.69 -19.24
C CYS A 240 23.00 26.02 -20.01
N LYS A 241 24.20 26.43 -20.45
CA LYS A 241 24.37 27.61 -21.32
C LYS A 241 23.71 27.40 -22.69
N ALA A 242 23.86 26.21 -23.28
CA ALA A 242 23.23 25.87 -24.55
C ALA A 242 21.70 25.90 -24.45
N ALA A 243 21.13 25.38 -23.35
CA ALA A 243 19.71 25.48 -23.06
C ALA A 243 19.24 26.94 -22.99
N ASN A 244 19.95 27.81 -22.25
CA ASN A 244 19.61 29.25 -22.20
C ASN A 244 19.64 29.89 -23.58
N LYS A 245 20.69 29.61 -24.38
CA LYS A 245 20.82 30.15 -25.74
C LYS A 245 19.70 29.68 -26.65
N ALA A 246 19.31 28.40 -26.55
CA ALA A 246 18.21 27.83 -27.31
C ALA A 246 16.87 28.52 -26.97
N VAL A 247 16.54 28.64 -25.68
CA VAL A 247 15.30 29.31 -25.24
C VAL A 247 15.29 30.77 -25.65
N ALA A 248 16.41 31.48 -25.50
CA ALA A 248 16.54 32.87 -25.95
C ALA A 248 16.37 33.03 -27.48
N ALA A 249 16.70 32.00 -28.27
CA ALA A 249 16.47 31.94 -29.71
C ALA A 249 15.02 31.55 -30.09
N GLY A 250 14.13 31.41 -29.11
CA GLY A 250 12.72 31.04 -29.31
C GLY A 250 12.48 29.54 -29.50
N VAL A 251 13.44 28.68 -29.11
CA VAL A 251 13.24 27.23 -29.08
C VAL A 251 12.36 26.87 -27.88
N ASN A 252 11.22 26.23 -28.17
CA ASN A 252 10.20 25.92 -27.19
C ASN A 252 10.05 24.42 -26.90
N VAL A 253 10.91 23.57 -27.49
CA VAL A 253 11.13 22.18 -27.11
C VAL A 253 12.64 21.90 -27.04
N LEU A 254 13.16 21.60 -25.85
CA LEU A 254 14.54 21.14 -25.69
C LEU A 254 14.56 19.61 -25.62
N ILE A 255 15.36 18.99 -26.48
CA ILE A 255 15.57 17.54 -26.49
C ILE A 255 16.96 17.26 -25.93
N LEU A 256 17.03 16.73 -24.72
CA LEU A 256 18.27 16.27 -24.09
C LEU A 256 18.58 14.86 -24.60
N SER A 257 19.65 14.68 -25.38
CA SER A 257 19.95 13.39 -26.04
C SER A 257 21.35 12.86 -25.73
N ASP A 258 21.44 11.57 -25.38
CA ASP A 258 22.71 10.83 -25.19
C ASP A 258 23.08 9.91 -26.38
N ARG A 259 22.37 10.01 -27.51
CA ARG A 259 22.63 9.20 -28.72
C ARG A 259 24.05 9.34 -29.31
N ALA A 260 24.77 10.42 -28.98
CA ALA A 260 26.14 10.66 -29.43
C ALA A 260 27.20 9.86 -28.66
N VAL A 261 26.80 8.93 -27.78
CA VAL A 261 27.71 8.04 -27.06
C VAL A 261 28.55 7.22 -28.05
N SER A 262 29.84 7.12 -27.75
CA SER A 262 30.80 6.35 -28.55
C SER A 262 32.03 6.07 -27.70
N GLU A 263 32.96 5.25 -28.18
CA GLU A 263 34.25 5.01 -27.50
C GLU A 263 34.91 6.32 -26.99
N LYS A 264 34.81 7.40 -27.77
CA LYS A 264 35.44 8.70 -27.48
C LYS A 264 34.53 9.68 -26.73
N ARG A 265 33.23 9.38 -26.55
CA ARG A 265 32.23 10.27 -25.96
C ARG A 265 31.44 9.55 -24.88
N VAL A 266 31.64 9.95 -23.63
CA VAL A 266 30.92 9.42 -22.47
C VAL A 266 29.66 10.26 -22.21
N ALA A 267 28.56 9.61 -21.83
CA ALA A 267 27.32 10.29 -21.49
C ALA A 267 27.34 10.86 -20.06
N ILE A 268 26.88 12.09 -19.89
CA ILE A 268 26.44 12.59 -18.59
C ILE A 268 25.23 11.75 -18.17
N PRO A 269 25.14 11.25 -16.92
CA PRO A 269 23.96 10.54 -16.46
C PRO A 269 22.68 11.34 -16.76
N ALA A 270 21.74 10.76 -17.50
CA ALA A 270 20.59 11.49 -18.03
C ALA A 270 19.75 12.17 -16.93
N LEU A 271 19.62 11.53 -15.76
CA LEU A 271 18.99 12.11 -14.58
C LEU A 271 19.66 13.41 -14.12
N LEU A 272 21.00 13.42 -14.04
CA LEU A 272 21.79 14.57 -13.63
C LEU A 272 21.67 15.71 -14.65
N ALA A 273 21.79 15.39 -15.94
CA ALA A 273 21.63 16.37 -17.01
C ALA A 273 20.23 16.99 -17.01
N THR A 274 19.19 16.17 -16.87
CA THR A 274 17.79 16.61 -16.82
C THR A 274 17.56 17.55 -15.64
N ALA A 275 17.96 17.15 -14.44
CA ALA A 275 17.77 17.95 -13.23
C ALA A 275 18.57 19.26 -13.28
N ALA A 276 19.82 19.21 -13.75
CA ALA A 276 20.67 20.40 -13.91
C ALA A 276 20.03 21.43 -14.84
N VAL A 277 19.59 21.00 -16.04
CA VAL A 277 18.93 21.89 -17.02
C VAL A 277 17.60 22.40 -16.47
N HIS A 278 16.79 21.54 -15.86
CA HIS A 278 15.51 21.93 -15.26
C HIS A 278 15.70 23.02 -14.21
N HIS A 279 16.54 22.79 -13.20
CA HIS A 279 16.78 23.75 -12.13
C HIS A 279 17.45 25.04 -12.62
N HIS A 280 18.36 24.94 -13.59
CA HIS A 280 18.98 26.11 -14.20
C HIS A 280 17.96 26.99 -14.90
N LEU A 281 17.06 26.40 -15.71
CA LEU A 281 15.99 27.14 -16.38
C LEU A 281 14.96 27.70 -15.39
N VAL A 282 14.67 27.01 -14.28
CA VAL A 282 13.81 27.54 -13.21
C VAL A 282 14.44 28.78 -12.57
N LYS A 283 15.71 28.70 -12.17
CA LYS A 283 16.46 29.83 -11.58
C LYS A 283 16.57 31.02 -12.54
N ALA A 284 16.67 30.75 -13.85
CA ALA A 284 16.71 31.77 -14.89
C ALA A 284 15.32 32.36 -15.25
N GLY A 285 14.21 31.83 -14.72
CA GLY A 285 12.86 32.25 -15.11
C GLY A 285 12.45 31.81 -16.53
N LEU A 286 13.14 30.81 -17.09
CA LEU A 286 12.97 30.35 -18.47
C LEU A 286 12.23 29.00 -18.60
N ARG A 287 12.04 28.25 -17.50
CA ARG A 287 11.45 26.89 -17.57
C ARG A 287 10.01 26.87 -18.08
N THR A 288 9.23 27.94 -17.87
CA THR A 288 7.86 28.06 -18.37
C THR A 288 7.79 28.37 -19.86
N SER A 289 8.91 28.75 -20.49
CA SER A 289 8.97 29.16 -21.90
C SER A 289 9.31 28.02 -22.86
N THR A 290 9.63 26.83 -22.34
CA THR A 290 10.07 25.69 -23.15
C THR A 290 9.70 24.36 -22.49
N GLY A 291 9.56 23.33 -23.31
CA GLY A 291 9.38 21.96 -22.86
C GLY A 291 10.70 21.20 -22.77
N LEU A 292 10.74 20.17 -21.94
CA LEU A 292 11.94 19.35 -21.74
C LEU A 292 11.64 17.89 -22.06
N VAL A 293 12.25 17.37 -23.11
CA VAL A 293 12.13 15.98 -23.56
C VAL A 293 13.48 15.30 -23.39
N VAL A 294 13.49 14.07 -22.87
CA VAL A 294 14.72 13.31 -22.65
C VAL A 294 14.75 12.12 -23.61
N GLU A 295 15.74 12.08 -24.48
CA GLU A 295 16.03 10.94 -25.34
C GLU A 295 17.25 10.22 -24.78
N THR A 296 17.05 9.07 -24.14
CA THR A 296 18.11 8.42 -23.36
C THR A 296 18.22 6.93 -23.56
N GLY A 297 19.46 6.43 -23.62
CA GLY A 297 19.76 5.00 -23.58
C GLY A 297 19.69 4.42 -22.16
N SER A 298 19.74 5.26 -21.13
CA SER A 298 19.84 4.82 -19.73
C SER A 298 18.52 4.37 -19.07
N ALA A 299 17.36 4.84 -19.57
CA ALA A 299 16.05 4.59 -18.97
C ALA A 299 15.44 3.27 -19.46
N ARG A 300 15.18 2.32 -18.55
CA ARG A 300 14.71 0.96 -18.88
C ARG A 300 13.76 0.33 -17.88
N GLU A 301 13.58 0.95 -16.71
CA GLU A 301 12.69 0.49 -15.65
C GLU A 301 11.82 1.65 -15.15
N VAL A 302 10.67 1.32 -14.54
CA VAL A 302 9.65 2.28 -14.08
C VAL A 302 10.26 3.42 -13.25
N HIS A 303 11.19 3.10 -12.35
CA HIS A 303 11.81 4.08 -11.46
C HIS A 303 12.64 5.14 -12.21
N HIS A 304 13.33 4.75 -13.29
CA HIS A 304 14.12 5.68 -14.11
C HIS A 304 13.21 6.76 -14.72
N PHE A 305 12.08 6.35 -15.30
CA PHE A 305 11.09 7.27 -15.87
C PHE A 305 10.45 8.17 -14.80
N ALA A 306 10.13 7.61 -13.63
CA ALA A 306 9.59 8.38 -12.52
C ALA A 306 10.57 9.46 -12.02
N LEU A 307 11.87 9.15 -11.96
CA LEU A 307 12.89 10.14 -11.60
C LEU A 307 13.04 11.23 -12.66
N LEU A 308 13.15 10.87 -13.94
CA LEU A 308 13.22 11.85 -15.02
C LEU A 308 12.02 12.80 -15.01
N ALA A 309 10.81 12.26 -14.81
CA ALA A 309 9.60 13.05 -14.62
C ALA A 309 9.68 13.96 -13.39
N GLY A 310 10.04 13.40 -12.23
CA GLY A 310 10.14 14.13 -10.96
C GLY A 310 11.14 15.28 -10.98
N TYR A 311 12.13 15.24 -11.88
CA TYR A 311 13.10 16.32 -12.11
C TYR A 311 12.89 17.10 -13.42
N GLY A 312 11.68 17.02 -13.99
CA GLY A 312 11.18 18.02 -14.94
C GLY A 312 11.07 17.60 -16.40
N ALA A 313 11.28 16.31 -16.73
CA ALA A 313 11.02 15.79 -18.07
C ALA A 313 9.52 15.71 -18.34
N GLU A 314 9.05 16.37 -19.39
CA GLU A 314 7.65 16.32 -19.83
C GLU A 314 7.36 15.07 -20.66
N ALA A 315 8.39 14.52 -21.31
CA ALA A 315 8.33 13.27 -22.02
C ALA A 315 9.73 12.61 -22.11
N VAL A 316 9.76 11.28 -22.27
CA VAL A 316 10.98 10.48 -22.33
C VAL A 316 10.90 9.47 -23.48
N CYS A 317 11.94 9.40 -24.31
CA CYS A 317 12.13 8.35 -25.29
C CYS A 317 13.29 7.42 -24.88
N PRO A 318 13.02 6.16 -24.51
CA PRO A 318 14.03 5.19 -24.13
C PRO A 318 14.57 4.42 -25.35
N TRP A 319 15.33 5.09 -26.21
CA TRP A 319 15.72 4.54 -27.53
C TRP A 319 16.42 3.17 -27.42
N LEU A 320 17.39 3.03 -26.50
CA LEU A 320 18.14 1.78 -26.34
C LEU A 320 17.29 0.65 -25.78
N ALA A 321 16.27 0.96 -24.98
CA ALA A 321 15.35 -0.05 -24.49
C ALA A 321 14.52 -0.65 -25.64
N PHE A 322 14.10 0.19 -26.60
CA PHE A 322 13.40 -0.27 -27.79
C PHE A 322 14.28 -1.10 -28.71
N ASP A 323 15.53 -0.67 -28.96
CA ASP A 323 16.49 -1.43 -29.76
C ASP A 323 16.80 -2.79 -29.11
N SER A 324 16.87 -2.84 -27.78
CA SER A 324 17.06 -4.09 -27.03
C SER A 324 15.89 -5.05 -27.15
N ILE A 325 14.65 -4.54 -27.19
CA ILE A 325 13.44 -5.36 -27.34
C ILE A 325 13.38 -6.04 -28.70
N GLU A 326 14.00 -5.49 -29.74
CA GLU A 326 14.07 -6.12 -31.06
C GLU A 326 14.82 -7.46 -31.04
N GLN A 327 15.67 -7.69 -30.03
CA GLN A 327 16.43 -8.94 -29.85
C GLN A 327 15.71 -9.94 -28.93
N PHE A 328 14.53 -9.62 -28.38
CA PHE A 328 13.86 -10.51 -27.43
C PHE A 328 13.09 -11.64 -28.12
N GLU A 329 13.17 -12.83 -27.52
CA GLU A 329 12.24 -13.92 -27.80
C GLU A 329 10.91 -13.64 -27.09
N LEU A 330 9.98 -13.02 -27.81
CA LEU A 330 8.65 -12.69 -27.30
C LEU A 330 7.67 -13.86 -27.47
N PRO A 331 6.55 -13.90 -26.71
CA PRO A 331 5.52 -14.92 -26.87
C PRO A 331 4.98 -14.99 -28.30
N ALA A 332 4.50 -16.17 -28.72
CA ALA A 332 3.95 -16.38 -30.05
C ALA A 332 2.86 -15.34 -30.38
N GLY A 333 2.94 -14.74 -31.57
CA GLY A 333 2.01 -13.70 -32.03
C GLY A 333 2.31 -12.28 -31.52
N VAL A 334 3.44 -12.06 -30.84
CA VAL A 334 3.87 -10.74 -30.38
C VAL A 334 5.07 -10.29 -31.22
N SER A 335 4.88 -9.30 -32.08
CA SER A 335 6.00 -8.70 -32.83
C SER A 335 6.87 -7.82 -31.94
N ALA A 336 8.10 -7.49 -32.35
CA ALA A 336 8.95 -6.54 -31.63
C ALA A 336 8.23 -5.19 -31.41
N LYS A 337 7.48 -4.72 -32.42
CA LYS A 337 6.66 -3.50 -32.32
C LYS A 337 5.55 -3.62 -31.28
N ASP A 338 4.91 -4.78 -31.18
CA ASP A 338 3.93 -5.04 -30.11
C ASP A 338 4.60 -5.12 -28.74
N GLY A 339 5.82 -5.67 -28.68
CA GLY A 339 6.69 -5.67 -27.50
C GLY A 339 7.00 -4.25 -27.01
N GLN A 340 7.38 -3.34 -27.90
CA GLN A 340 7.63 -1.93 -27.58
C GLN A 340 6.34 -1.24 -27.07
N LYS A 341 5.19 -1.48 -27.69
CA LYS A 341 3.89 -0.96 -27.21
C LYS A 341 3.54 -1.49 -25.82
N ARG A 342 3.77 -2.78 -25.58
CA ARG A 342 3.56 -3.42 -24.27
C ARG A 342 4.51 -2.82 -23.24
N PHE A 343 5.78 -2.61 -23.59
CA PHE A 343 6.75 -1.94 -22.73
C PHE A 343 6.24 -0.56 -22.30
N ILE A 344 5.80 0.28 -23.25
CA ILE A 344 5.22 1.60 -22.93
C ILE A 344 4.01 1.47 -22.00
N LYS A 345 3.07 0.56 -22.32
CA LYS A 345 1.90 0.29 -21.46
C LYS A 345 2.31 -0.11 -20.03
N GLY A 346 3.32 -0.96 -19.90
CA GLY A 346 3.84 -1.41 -18.61
C GLY A 346 4.50 -0.29 -17.81
N ILE A 347 5.31 0.56 -18.46
CA ILE A 347 5.89 1.74 -17.83
C ILE A 347 4.80 2.73 -17.40
N ASN A 348 3.78 2.97 -18.23
CA ASN A 348 2.65 3.84 -17.90
C ASN A 348 1.89 3.35 -16.65
N LYS A 349 1.54 2.06 -16.60
CA LYS A 349 0.95 1.44 -15.40
C LYS A 349 1.87 1.60 -14.18
N GLY A 350 3.18 1.44 -14.37
CA GLY A 350 4.18 1.67 -13.35
C GLY A 350 4.21 3.13 -12.85
N LEU A 351 4.13 4.11 -13.75
CA LEU A 351 4.09 5.54 -13.40
C LEU A 351 2.83 5.88 -12.60
N LEU A 352 1.65 5.43 -13.05
CA LEU A 352 0.40 5.55 -12.29
C LEU A 352 0.58 5.01 -10.87
N LYS A 353 1.20 3.83 -10.74
CA LYS A 353 1.49 3.25 -9.44
C LYS A 353 2.43 4.11 -8.59
N VAL A 354 3.57 4.57 -9.12
CA VAL A 354 4.51 5.42 -8.37
C VAL A 354 3.85 6.72 -7.90
N MET A 355 3.10 7.41 -8.76
CA MET A 355 2.35 8.62 -8.38
C MET A 355 1.31 8.34 -7.30
N SER A 356 0.58 7.22 -7.44
CA SER A 356 -0.47 6.83 -6.50
C SER A 356 0.04 6.56 -5.09
N LYS A 357 1.31 6.18 -4.91
CA LYS A 357 1.92 5.97 -3.59
C LYS A 357 1.85 7.21 -2.71
N MET A 358 1.92 8.41 -3.30
CA MET A 358 1.80 9.70 -2.60
C MET A 358 0.38 10.30 -2.73
N GLY A 359 -0.56 9.60 -3.36
CA GLY A 359 -1.90 10.11 -3.64
C GLY A 359 -1.95 11.15 -4.76
N ILE A 360 -0.97 11.16 -5.67
CA ILE A 360 -0.93 12.07 -6.82
C ILE A 360 -1.67 11.45 -8.01
N SER A 361 -2.63 12.17 -8.59
CA SER A 361 -3.47 11.65 -9.67
C SER A 361 -2.95 11.98 -11.08
N THR A 362 -2.16 13.04 -11.27
CA THR A 362 -1.77 13.50 -12.62
C THR A 362 -0.26 13.59 -12.81
N TYR A 363 0.21 13.20 -14.00
CA TYR A 363 1.61 13.36 -14.40
C TYR A 363 2.05 14.83 -14.39
N GLN A 364 1.15 15.76 -14.70
CA GLN A 364 1.45 17.19 -14.69
C GLN A 364 1.78 17.71 -13.30
N SER A 365 1.08 17.23 -12.27
CA SER A 365 1.40 17.54 -10.87
C SER A 365 2.67 16.83 -10.40
N TYR A 366 2.94 15.62 -10.91
CA TYR A 366 4.12 14.85 -10.55
C TYR A 366 5.40 15.39 -11.21
N CYS A 367 5.32 15.93 -12.41
CA CYS A 367 6.46 16.45 -13.16
C CYS A 367 7.11 17.64 -12.41
N GLY A 368 8.39 17.51 -12.05
CA GLY A 368 9.12 18.52 -11.27
C GLY A 368 8.83 18.53 -9.77
N SER A 369 8.04 17.59 -9.24
CA SER A 369 7.62 17.58 -7.82
C SER A 369 8.64 16.96 -6.85
N GLN A 370 9.66 16.24 -7.37
CA GLN A 370 10.73 15.64 -6.56
C GLN A 370 10.26 14.73 -5.42
N ILE A 371 9.35 13.78 -5.68
CA ILE A 371 8.83 12.81 -4.67
C ILE A 371 9.87 11.69 -4.40
N PHE A 372 11.07 12.09 -4.00
CA PHE A 372 12.22 11.22 -3.78
C PHE A 372 13.08 11.69 -2.60
N GLU A 373 13.76 10.74 -1.99
CA GLU A 373 14.85 10.97 -1.04
C GLU A 373 16.15 10.41 -1.61
N ALA A 374 17.25 11.13 -1.44
CA ALA A 374 18.58 10.69 -1.83
C ALA A 374 19.32 10.01 -0.66
N ILE A 375 20.00 8.91 -0.93
CA ILE A 375 20.79 8.17 0.07
C ILE A 375 22.23 8.04 -0.40
N GLY A 376 23.17 8.60 0.37
CA GLY A 376 24.60 8.55 0.06
C GLY A 376 25.04 9.57 -0.99
N LEU A 377 24.25 10.62 -1.21
CA LEU A 377 24.65 11.79 -2.01
C LEU A 377 24.91 12.97 -1.08
N ASN A 378 26.06 13.62 -1.22
CA ASN A 378 26.40 14.74 -0.35
C ASN A 378 25.51 15.98 -0.58
N ALA A 379 25.36 16.77 0.47
CA ALA A 379 24.46 17.91 0.48
C ALA A 379 24.82 18.99 -0.55
N SER A 380 26.12 19.18 -0.87
CA SER A 380 26.54 20.20 -1.84
C SER A 380 26.13 19.83 -3.27
N PHE A 381 26.28 18.55 -3.65
CA PHE A 381 25.83 18.01 -4.93
C PHE A 381 24.31 18.11 -5.07
N VAL A 382 23.56 17.65 -4.06
CA VAL A 382 22.09 17.72 -4.03
C VAL A 382 21.62 19.18 -4.12
N LYS A 383 22.19 20.08 -3.31
CA LYS A 383 21.85 21.52 -3.35
C LYS A 383 22.05 22.14 -4.73
N THR A 384 23.05 21.69 -5.48
CA THR A 384 23.39 22.26 -6.79
C THR A 384 22.49 21.74 -7.89
N TYR A 385 22.32 20.41 -7.99
CA TYR A 385 21.69 19.77 -9.15
C TYR A 385 20.29 19.20 -8.88
N PHE A 386 19.93 18.95 -7.62
CA PHE A 386 18.66 18.37 -7.19
C PHE A 386 18.06 19.21 -6.05
N THR A 387 18.06 20.54 -6.21
CA THR A 387 17.69 21.48 -5.15
C THR A 387 16.28 21.18 -4.63
N GLY A 388 16.15 20.88 -3.33
CA GLY A 388 14.88 20.54 -2.68
C GLY A 388 14.79 19.09 -2.19
N THR A 389 15.56 18.19 -2.80
CA THR A 389 15.60 16.77 -2.41
C THR A 389 16.28 16.58 -1.05
N ALA A 390 15.69 15.75 -0.20
CA ALA A 390 16.27 15.41 1.10
C ALA A 390 17.47 14.46 0.96
N THR A 391 18.49 14.64 1.81
CA THR A 391 19.58 13.69 2.02
C THR A 391 19.99 13.67 3.49
N GLN A 392 19.78 12.53 4.15
CA GLN A 392 20.08 12.35 5.59
C GLN A 392 21.49 11.81 5.85
N VAL A 393 22.11 11.21 4.83
CA VAL A 393 23.45 10.63 4.91
C VAL A 393 24.29 11.22 3.78
N GLU A 394 25.38 11.89 4.16
CA GLU A 394 26.37 12.41 3.20
C GLU A 394 26.99 11.26 2.38
N GLY A 395 27.73 11.57 1.32
CA GLY A 395 28.38 10.52 0.52
C GLY A 395 29.05 11.08 -0.73
N ILE A 396 28.79 10.45 -1.87
CA ILE A 396 29.42 10.83 -3.14
C ILE A 396 28.90 12.17 -3.69
N GLY A 397 29.74 12.85 -4.46
CA GLY A 397 29.40 14.05 -5.20
C GLY A 397 29.53 13.87 -6.71
N LEU A 398 29.65 14.99 -7.43
CA LEU A 398 29.73 14.99 -8.89
C LEU A 398 30.92 14.19 -9.42
N GLN A 399 32.09 14.32 -8.78
CA GLN A 399 33.32 13.65 -9.20
C GLN A 399 33.14 12.13 -9.21
N GLU A 400 32.62 11.55 -8.13
CA GLU A 400 32.44 10.11 -8.01
C GLU A 400 31.30 9.58 -8.88
N VAL A 401 30.20 10.34 -9.02
CA VAL A 401 29.10 10.01 -9.94
C VAL A 401 29.61 9.95 -11.39
N ALA A 402 30.44 10.92 -11.79
CA ALA A 402 31.06 10.93 -13.11
C ALA A 402 32.09 9.82 -13.28
N GLU A 403 32.82 9.47 -12.22
CA GLU A 403 33.76 8.34 -12.20
C GLU A 403 33.05 6.99 -12.37
N GLU A 404 31.89 6.76 -11.72
CA GLU A 404 31.10 5.54 -11.94
C GLU A 404 30.64 5.44 -13.40
N ALA A 405 30.15 6.54 -13.98
CA ALA A 405 29.75 6.59 -15.39
C ALA A 405 30.94 6.32 -16.33
N LEU A 406 32.10 6.91 -16.06
CA LEU A 406 33.31 6.71 -16.84
C LEU A 406 33.82 5.26 -16.74
N ARG A 407 33.78 4.64 -15.56
CA ARG A 407 34.17 3.24 -15.39
C ARG A 407 33.28 2.29 -16.16
N MET A 408 31.96 2.51 -16.15
CA MET A 408 31.02 1.74 -16.97
C MET A 408 31.32 1.92 -18.46
N HIS A 409 31.57 3.16 -18.89
CA HIS A 409 31.94 3.48 -20.26
C HIS A 409 33.25 2.78 -20.68
N THR A 410 34.30 2.88 -19.87
CA THR A 410 35.60 2.25 -20.16
C THR A 410 35.50 0.72 -20.22
N ALA A 411 34.67 0.11 -19.37
CA ALA A 411 34.44 -1.33 -19.42
C ALA A 411 33.75 -1.76 -20.73
N ALA A 412 32.77 -0.97 -21.21
CA ALA A 412 32.03 -1.25 -22.44
C ALA A 412 32.89 -1.26 -23.71
N PHE A 413 33.98 -0.49 -23.71
CA PHE A 413 34.95 -0.45 -24.83
C PHE A 413 36.29 -1.08 -24.46
N GLY A 414 36.31 -1.91 -23.41
CA GLY A 414 37.49 -2.60 -22.92
C GLY A 414 37.73 -3.94 -23.62
N ASN A 415 38.83 -4.60 -23.26
CA ASN A 415 39.19 -5.93 -23.77
C ASN A 415 38.85 -7.05 -22.76
N ASP A 416 37.80 -6.88 -21.93
CA ASP A 416 37.39 -7.92 -20.99
C ASP A 416 36.78 -9.10 -21.76
N PRO A 417 37.37 -10.31 -21.73
CA PRO A 417 36.85 -11.46 -22.48
C PRO A 417 35.43 -11.87 -22.06
N VAL A 418 35.00 -11.52 -20.83
CA VAL A 418 33.64 -11.80 -20.35
C VAL A 418 32.64 -10.86 -21.00
N LEU A 419 33.01 -9.61 -21.24
CA LEU A 419 32.12 -8.58 -21.79
C LEU A 419 32.14 -8.52 -23.31
N GLU A 420 33.15 -9.09 -23.96
CA GLU A 420 33.29 -9.08 -25.43
C GLU A 420 32.03 -9.56 -26.18
N ASN A 421 31.30 -10.53 -25.63
CA ASN A 421 30.15 -11.15 -26.30
C ASN A 421 28.86 -11.19 -25.46
N MET A 422 28.85 -10.61 -24.26
CA MET A 422 27.67 -10.65 -23.38
C MET A 422 27.66 -9.52 -22.35
N LEU A 423 26.46 -9.21 -21.83
CA LEU A 423 26.31 -8.29 -20.70
C LEU A 423 26.77 -8.92 -19.39
N GLU A 424 27.13 -8.06 -18.43
CA GLU A 424 27.30 -8.46 -17.04
C GLU A 424 26.09 -9.24 -16.53
N ALA A 425 26.35 -10.24 -15.67
CA ALA A 425 25.30 -11.12 -15.17
C ALA A 425 24.27 -10.39 -14.27
N GLY A 426 24.64 -9.22 -13.73
CA GLY A 426 23.88 -8.52 -12.70
C GLY A 426 24.06 -9.18 -11.34
N GLY A 427 22.98 -9.30 -10.58
CA GLY A 427 22.96 -9.84 -9.23
C GLY A 427 22.25 -8.94 -8.25
N ASP A 428 21.56 -7.89 -8.70
CA ASP A 428 20.76 -7.05 -7.82
C ASP A 428 19.50 -7.81 -7.36
N TYR A 429 18.82 -8.54 -8.26
CA TYR A 429 17.52 -9.14 -7.97
C TYR A 429 17.62 -10.54 -7.33
N ALA A 430 18.71 -11.25 -7.63
CA ALA A 430 18.99 -12.57 -7.09
C ALA A 430 20.50 -12.75 -6.87
N TYR A 431 20.85 -13.48 -5.81
CA TYR A 431 22.25 -13.80 -5.52
C TYR A 431 22.89 -14.57 -6.68
N ARG A 432 24.07 -14.10 -7.10
CA ARG A 432 24.94 -14.75 -8.08
C ARG A 432 26.38 -14.71 -7.58
N THR A 433 27.16 -15.76 -7.85
CA THR A 433 28.55 -15.87 -7.36
C THR A 433 29.46 -14.72 -7.84
N ARG A 434 29.23 -14.18 -9.04
CA ARG A 434 29.99 -13.02 -9.59
C ARG A 434 29.22 -11.70 -9.52
N GLY A 435 28.03 -11.72 -8.91
CA GLY A 435 27.08 -10.61 -8.95
C GLY A 435 27.27 -9.60 -7.83
N GLU A 436 26.21 -8.89 -7.48
CA GLU A 436 26.17 -7.98 -6.33
C GLU A 436 26.26 -8.76 -5.01
N ASP A 437 26.80 -8.11 -3.98
CA ASP A 437 26.83 -8.65 -2.65
C ASP A 437 25.42 -8.72 -2.03
N HIS A 438 25.09 -9.88 -1.46
CA HIS A 438 23.89 -10.12 -0.64
C HIS A 438 24.25 -10.47 0.80
N THR A 439 23.45 -9.97 1.76
CA THR A 439 23.60 -10.35 3.18
C THR A 439 23.16 -11.78 3.44
N TRP A 440 22.24 -12.34 2.64
CA TRP A 440 21.93 -13.76 2.64
C TRP A 440 22.73 -14.49 1.56
N THR A 441 23.74 -15.24 1.99
CA THR A 441 24.51 -16.16 1.16
C THR A 441 24.16 -17.62 1.48
N PRO A 442 24.41 -18.58 0.58
CA PRO A 442 24.25 -20.01 0.88
C PRO A 442 24.93 -20.44 2.18
N ASP A 443 26.14 -19.94 2.44
CA ASP A 443 26.89 -20.26 3.66
C ASP A 443 26.24 -19.72 4.93
N SER A 444 25.76 -18.46 4.90
CA SER A 444 25.06 -17.86 6.03
C SER A 444 23.77 -18.61 6.37
N ILE A 445 23.03 -19.04 5.33
CA ILE A 445 21.79 -19.82 5.46
C ILE A 445 22.09 -21.19 6.08
N ALA A 446 23.08 -21.90 5.54
CA ALA A 446 23.46 -23.23 6.00
C ALA A 446 23.91 -23.21 7.47
N LYS A 447 24.76 -22.25 7.86
CA LYS A 447 25.24 -22.13 9.25
C LYS A 447 24.12 -21.81 10.22
N LEU A 448 23.21 -20.89 9.88
CA LEU A 448 22.09 -20.54 10.74
C LEU A 448 21.14 -21.74 10.95
N GLN A 449 20.81 -22.46 9.88
CA GLN A 449 19.98 -23.66 9.96
C GLN A 449 20.67 -24.76 10.78
N HIS A 450 21.96 -24.98 10.58
CA HIS A 450 22.71 -25.98 11.34
C HIS A 450 22.77 -25.64 12.84
N ALA A 451 23.11 -24.38 13.17
CA ALA A 451 23.22 -23.92 14.55
C ALA A 451 21.91 -24.12 15.34
N THR A 452 20.78 -23.77 14.71
CA THR A 452 19.46 -23.80 15.37
C THR A 452 18.89 -25.21 15.48
N ARG A 453 19.14 -26.09 14.49
CA ARG A 453 18.74 -27.51 14.54
C ARG A 453 19.56 -28.31 15.55
N SER A 454 20.88 -28.06 15.63
CA SER A 454 21.79 -28.75 16.55
C SER A 454 21.86 -28.10 17.94
N ASN A 455 21.16 -26.99 18.16
CA ASN A 455 21.27 -26.15 19.36
C ASN A 455 22.74 -25.80 19.71
N ASN A 456 23.51 -25.38 18.71
CA ASN A 456 24.94 -25.08 18.86
C ASN A 456 25.22 -23.57 18.70
N PHE A 457 25.46 -22.91 19.84
CA PHE A 457 25.75 -21.48 19.88
C PHE A 457 27.09 -21.10 19.21
N ASN A 458 28.10 -21.97 19.20
CA ASN A 458 29.37 -21.67 18.54
C ASN A 458 29.19 -21.58 17.01
N THR A 459 28.40 -22.46 16.41
CA THR A 459 28.03 -22.34 14.98
C THR A 459 27.21 -21.07 14.72
N TYR A 460 26.36 -20.65 15.67
CA TYR A 460 25.68 -19.36 15.58
C TYR A 460 26.67 -18.19 15.59
N LYS A 461 27.72 -18.21 16.42
CA LYS A 461 28.77 -17.18 16.41
C LYS A 461 29.50 -17.10 15.09
N GLU A 462 29.75 -18.24 14.43
CA GLU A 462 30.30 -18.24 13.07
C GLU A 462 29.34 -17.59 12.07
N TYR A 463 28.04 -17.90 12.14
CA TYR A 463 27.01 -17.24 11.35
C TYR A 463 26.96 -15.73 11.62
N ALA A 464 26.90 -15.32 12.89
CA ALA A 464 26.83 -13.93 13.30
C ALA A 464 28.08 -13.18 12.82
N LYS A 465 29.26 -13.80 12.89
CA LYS A 465 30.49 -13.25 12.32
C LYS A 465 30.38 -13.06 10.81
N LEU A 466 29.85 -14.02 10.03
CA LEU A 466 29.65 -13.84 8.58
C LEU A 466 28.71 -12.67 8.24
N ILE A 467 27.72 -12.39 9.08
CA ILE A 467 26.78 -11.28 8.88
C ILE A 467 27.37 -9.94 9.37
N ASN A 468 28.04 -9.94 10.52
CA ASN A 468 28.55 -8.74 11.20
C ASN A 468 29.90 -8.28 10.66
N ASP A 469 30.72 -9.18 10.08
CA ASP A 469 32.05 -8.86 9.58
C ASP A 469 31.97 -8.11 8.25
N GLN A 470 31.92 -6.79 8.36
CA GLN A 470 31.91 -5.86 7.23
C GLN A 470 33.29 -5.24 7.00
N THR A 471 34.38 -5.90 7.43
CA THR A 471 35.76 -5.49 7.08
C THR A 471 35.98 -5.44 5.58
N GLN A 472 35.35 -6.35 4.81
CA GLN A 472 35.50 -6.41 3.34
C GLN A 472 34.20 -6.22 2.55
N ARG A 473 33.03 -6.54 3.12
CA ARG A 473 31.73 -6.46 2.44
C ARG A 473 30.82 -5.46 3.16
N GLN A 474 31.01 -4.18 2.87
CA GLN A 474 30.16 -3.10 3.41
C GLN A 474 28.82 -3.12 2.67
N MET A 475 27.72 -3.36 3.39
CA MET A 475 26.43 -3.59 2.74
C MET A 475 25.30 -2.70 3.26
N THR A 476 25.34 -2.42 4.55
CA THR A 476 24.30 -1.72 5.30
C THR A 476 24.91 -0.57 6.09
N LEU A 477 24.16 0.50 6.38
CA LEU A 477 24.66 1.64 7.16
C LEU A 477 25.16 1.20 8.54
N ARG A 478 24.37 0.39 9.27
CA ARG A 478 24.75 -0.16 10.58
C ARG A 478 26.01 -1.04 10.59
N GLY A 479 26.47 -1.47 9.42
CA GLY A 479 27.72 -2.19 9.27
C GLY A 479 28.95 -1.32 9.45
N LEU A 480 28.79 0.01 9.27
CA LEU A 480 29.82 1.01 9.46
C LEU A 480 29.82 1.61 10.87
N PHE A 481 28.90 1.19 11.74
CA PHE A 481 28.81 1.70 13.10
C PHE A 481 29.77 0.95 14.01
N GLU A 482 30.55 1.68 14.78
CA GLU A 482 31.36 1.16 15.87
C GLU A 482 30.63 1.37 17.20
N ILE A 483 30.79 0.43 18.12
CA ILE A 483 30.12 0.46 19.42
C ILE A 483 31.16 0.86 20.47
N LYS A 484 30.92 1.98 21.15
CA LYS A 484 31.78 2.48 22.22
C LYS A 484 31.44 1.79 23.54
N PRO A 485 32.43 1.38 24.34
CA PRO A 485 32.18 0.94 25.70
C PRO A 485 31.71 2.12 26.56
N LEU A 486 30.75 1.87 27.46
CA LEU A 486 30.34 2.85 28.47
C LEU A 486 31.33 2.89 29.64
N GLY A 487 31.93 1.73 29.96
CA GLY A 487 32.88 1.57 31.06
C GLY A 487 33.67 0.27 30.95
N LYS A 488 34.21 -0.20 32.07
CA LYS A 488 34.86 -1.53 32.13
C LYS A 488 33.83 -2.62 31.87
N SER A 489 34.26 -3.68 31.20
CA SER A 489 33.42 -4.87 31.02
C SER A 489 32.96 -5.43 32.36
N VAL A 490 31.77 -6.02 32.36
CA VAL A 490 31.15 -6.66 33.53
C VAL A 490 31.07 -8.17 33.30
N ALA A 491 30.91 -8.93 34.37
CA ALA A 491 30.70 -10.37 34.25
C ALA A 491 29.33 -10.66 33.62
N LEU A 492 29.26 -11.67 32.75
CA LEU A 492 28.06 -11.97 31.95
C LEU A 492 26.85 -12.33 32.82
N ASP A 493 27.08 -12.93 33.99
CA ASP A 493 26.08 -13.27 35.00
C ASP A 493 25.46 -12.04 35.68
N GLU A 494 26.12 -10.88 35.65
CA GLU A 494 25.54 -9.60 36.10
C GLU A 494 24.59 -8.98 35.08
N VAL A 495 24.69 -9.38 33.81
CA VAL A 495 23.80 -8.90 32.74
C VAL A 495 22.47 -9.63 32.82
N GLU A 496 21.37 -8.89 32.65
CA GLU A 496 20.03 -9.46 32.65
C GLU A 496 19.91 -10.69 31.72
N SER A 497 19.11 -11.68 32.16
CA SER A 497 19.07 -12.98 31.51
C SER A 497 18.50 -12.93 30.09
N ALA A 498 18.92 -13.88 29.24
CA ALA A 498 18.42 -13.98 27.86
C ALA A 498 16.89 -14.16 27.83
N LYS A 499 16.33 -14.83 28.84
CA LYS A 499 14.89 -15.03 29.03
C LYS A 499 14.10 -13.71 29.16
N GLU A 500 14.70 -12.65 29.69
CA GLU A 500 14.04 -11.35 29.77
C GLU A 500 14.20 -10.56 28.46
N ILE A 501 15.37 -10.66 27.81
CA ILE A 501 15.64 -9.99 26.53
C ILE A 501 14.73 -10.53 25.42
N VAL A 502 14.52 -11.86 25.33
CA VAL A 502 13.68 -12.45 24.27
C VAL A 502 12.22 -11.98 24.29
N LYS A 503 11.72 -11.44 25.41
CA LYS A 503 10.36 -10.87 25.47
C LYS A 503 10.21 -9.61 24.61
N ARG A 504 11.32 -8.95 24.26
CA ARG A 504 11.38 -7.81 23.34
C ARG A 504 11.35 -8.24 21.86
N PHE A 505 11.44 -9.55 21.59
CA PHE A 505 11.50 -10.06 20.23
C PHE A 505 10.11 -10.42 19.72
N VAL A 506 9.90 -10.05 18.46
CA VAL A 506 8.63 -10.20 17.77
C VAL A 506 8.89 -10.89 16.43
N THR A 507 8.11 -11.90 16.05
CA THR A 507 8.14 -12.36 14.66
C THR A 507 7.35 -11.40 13.78
N GLY A 508 7.92 -11.03 12.63
CA GLY A 508 7.35 -10.06 11.71
C GLY A 508 5.98 -10.49 11.19
N ALA A 509 5.16 -9.51 10.79
CA ALA A 509 3.81 -9.71 10.28
C ALA A 509 3.81 -10.44 8.92
N MET A 510 3.68 -11.76 8.95
CA MET A 510 3.69 -12.62 7.75
C MET A 510 2.35 -13.34 7.63
N SER A 511 1.60 -13.04 6.56
CA SER A 511 0.23 -13.54 6.45
C SER A 511 0.16 -15.05 6.23
N LEU A 512 -0.78 -15.69 6.91
CA LEU A 512 -1.26 -17.00 6.52
C LEU A 512 -1.84 -16.92 5.10
N GLY A 513 -1.35 -17.78 4.21
CA GLY A 513 -1.54 -17.67 2.76
C GLY A 513 -0.24 -17.29 2.04
N SER A 514 0.48 -16.28 2.53
CA SER A 514 1.85 -16.01 2.04
C SER A 514 2.81 -17.11 2.48
N ILE A 515 2.75 -17.48 3.75
CA ILE A 515 3.41 -18.67 4.30
C ILE A 515 2.38 -19.78 4.57
N SER A 516 2.87 -21.01 4.63
CA SER A 516 2.07 -22.21 4.92
C SER A 516 1.50 -22.16 6.34
N THR A 517 0.44 -22.93 6.59
CA THR A 517 -0.16 -23.06 7.92
C THR A 517 0.86 -23.60 8.93
N GLU A 518 1.69 -24.54 8.50
CA GLU A 518 2.74 -25.16 9.31
C GLU A 518 3.79 -24.15 9.75
N ALA A 519 4.33 -23.34 8.83
CA ALA A 519 5.27 -22.28 9.16
C ALA A 519 4.63 -21.23 10.10
N HIS A 520 3.41 -20.78 9.79
CA HIS A 520 2.74 -19.75 10.59
C HIS A 520 2.48 -20.18 12.03
N THR A 521 2.01 -21.41 12.22
CA THR A 521 1.75 -21.97 13.56
C THR A 521 3.03 -22.30 14.32
N THR A 522 4.08 -22.75 13.64
CA THR A 522 5.41 -22.98 14.23
C THR A 522 5.96 -21.72 14.88
N LEU A 523 5.90 -20.57 14.18
CA LEU A 523 6.30 -19.27 14.74
C LEU A 523 5.47 -18.90 15.98
N ALA A 524 4.15 -19.09 15.94
CA ALA A 524 3.28 -18.74 17.07
C ALA A 524 3.61 -19.56 18.33
N ILE A 525 3.77 -20.88 18.18
CA ILE A 525 4.16 -21.77 19.29
C ILE A 525 5.51 -21.33 19.87
N ALA A 526 6.52 -21.12 19.01
CA ALA A 526 7.86 -20.74 19.45
C ALA A 526 7.86 -19.44 20.25
N MET A 527 7.19 -18.40 19.75
CA MET A 527 7.15 -17.10 20.43
C MET A 527 6.37 -17.16 21.74
N ASN A 528 5.27 -17.92 21.79
CA ASN A 528 4.49 -18.09 23.01
C ASN A 528 5.30 -18.81 24.10
N ARG A 529 6.11 -19.81 23.75
CA ARG A 529 6.99 -20.55 24.70
C ARG A 529 8.03 -19.65 25.36
N ILE A 530 8.57 -18.67 24.64
CA ILE A 530 9.65 -17.79 25.16
C ILE A 530 9.13 -16.48 25.75
N GLY A 531 7.81 -16.26 25.70
CA GLY A 531 7.19 -15.01 26.18
C GLY A 531 7.35 -13.81 25.23
N GLY A 532 7.91 -14.02 24.03
CA GLY A 532 7.90 -13.04 22.96
C GLY A 532 6.53 -13.00 22.26
N LYS A 533 6.47 -12.37 21.08
CA LYS A 533 5.20 -12.17 20.36
C LYS A 533 5.29 -12.62 18.91
N SER A 534 4.25 -13.30 18.43
CA SER A 534 4.05 -13.53 16.99
C SER A 534 2.94 -12.65 16.44
N ASN A 535 3.00 -12.38 15.14
CA ASN A 535 2.06 -11.52 14.44
C ASN A 535 1.36 -12.28 13.30
N THR A 536 0.04 -12.12 13.21
CA THR A 536 -0.78 -12.82 12.19
C THR A 536 -0.45 -12.43 10.75
N GLY A 537 0.06 -11.20 10.54
CA GLY A 537 0.00 -10.56 9.23
C GLY A 537 -1.44 -10.30 8.77
N GLU A 538 -1.59 -9.95 7.51
CA GLU A 538 -2.84 -9.47 6.90
C GLU A 538 -3.84 -10.60 6.52
N GLY A 539 -3.58 -11.84 6.94
CA GLY A 539 -4.26 -13.02 6.41
C GLY A 539 -5.48 -13.50 7.19
N GLY A 540 -5.80 -12.88 8.31
CA GLY A 540 -6.68 -13.46 9.33
C GLY A 540 -5.99 -14.57 10.14
N GLU A 541 -6.72 -15.15 11.08
CA GLU A 541 -6.26 -16.29 11.89
C GLU A 541 -7.44 -17.23 12.16
N ASP A 542 -7.23 -18.55 12.10
CA ASP A 542 -8.29 -19.53 12.36
C ASP A 542 -8.73 -19.49 13.83
N PRO A 543 -10.04 -19.31 14.14
CA PRO A 543 -10.54 -19.25 15.51
C PRO A 543 -10.23 -20.49 16.36
N ASN A 544 -10.03 -21.67 15.75
CA ASN A 544 -9.63 -22.86 16.48
C ASN A 544 -8.27 -22.71 17.17
N ARG A 545 -7.42 -21.77 16.73
CA ARG A 545 -6.13 -21.47 17.37
C ARG A 545 -6.27 -20.74 18.70
N PHE A 546 -7.45 -20.22 19.03
CA PHE A 546 -7.70 -19.49 20.28
C PHE A 546 -8.07 -20.42 21.43
N LYS A 547 -8.35 -21.70 21.13
CA LYS A 547 -8.67 -22.72 22.12
C LYS A 547 -7.48 -22.95 23.04
N ILE A 548 -7.79 -23.17 24.32
CA ILE A 548 -6.82 -23.65 25.30
C ILE A 548 -6.48 -25.10 24.93
N LEU A 549 -5.19 -25.40 24.86
CA LEU A 549 -4.66 -26.72 24.53
C LEU A 549 -4.14 -27.40 25.80
N HIS A 550 -4.26 -28.72 25.88
CA HIS A 550 -3.88 -29.52 27.04
C HIS A 550 -2.58 -30.31 26.84
N GLY A 551 -2.09 -30.41 25.61
CA GLY A 551 -0.93 -31.20 25.22
C GLY A 551 -1.34 -32.59 24.72
N GLY A 552 -0.63 -33.08 23.70
CA GLY A 552 -0.91 -34.35 23.04
C GLY A 552 -1.83 -34.23 21.82
N GLU A 553 -2.58 -33.13 21.68
CA GLU A 553 -3.39 -32.87 20.47
C GLU A 553 -2.48 -32.65 19.26
N LYS A 554 -2.95 -33.08 18.08
CA LYS A 554 -2.26 -32.80 16.81
C LYS A 554 -2.77 -31.52 16.17
N LEU A 555 -1.90 -30.82 15.44
CA LEU A 555 -2.29 -29.63 14.69
C LEU A 555 -3.42 -29.93 13.69
N SER A 556 -3.37 -31.11 13.06
CA SER A 556 -4.43 -31.60 12.16
C SER A 556 -5.77 -31.86 12.85
N GLU A 557 -5.78 -32.17 14.15
CA GLU A 557 -7.01 -32.35 14.93
C GLU A 557 -7.64 -31.00 15.31
N ILE A 558 -6.82 -29.96 15.45
CA ILE A 558 -7.26 -28.60 15.82
C ILE A 558 -7.76 -27.83 14.60
N ILE A 559 -6.99 -27.83 13.50
CA ILE A 559 -7.26 -27.02 12.29
C ILE A 559 -8.07 -27.80 11.24
N GLY A 560 -7.92 -29.13 11.22
CA GLY A 560 -8.59 -30.04 10.30
C GLY A 560 -7.62 -30.89 9.48
N LYS A 561 -7.91 -32.19 9.38
CA LYS A 561 -7.05 -33.20 8.74
C LYS A 561 -6.74 -32.91 7.27
N ASN A 562 -7.67 -32.30 6.55
CA ASN A 562 -7.49 -31.95 5.13
C ASN A 562 -6.81 -30.59 4.92
N ARG A 563 -6.33 -29.95 5.99
CA ARG A 563 -5.75 -28.60 5.96
C ARG A 563 -4.31 -28.57 6.43
N ILE A 564 -3.78 -29.66 6.96
CA ILE A 564 -2.43 -29.81 7.51
C ILE A 564 -1.73 -30.96 6.79
N GLU A 565 -0.55 -30.69 6.24
CA GLU A 565 0.21 -31.65 5.43
C GLU A 565 1.46 -32.17 6.15
N ALA A 566 2.05 -31.36 7.03
CA ALA A 566 3.09 -31.77 7.96
C ALA A 566 2.60 -31.53 9.39
N ASP A 567 2.20 -32.62 10.05
CA ASP A 567 1.52 -32.56 11.34
C ASP A 567 2.51 -32.41 12.50
N GLN A 568 2.03 -31.78 13.58
CA GLN A 568 2.80 -31.55 14.79
C GLN A 568 1.95 -31.85 16.03
N THR A 569 2.55 -32.53 17.01
CA THR A 569 1.92 -32.77 18.31
C THR A 569 2.23 -31.63 19.28
N MET A 570 1.20 -31.07 19.89
CA MET A 570 1.29 -29.98 20.86
C MET A 570 1.87 -30.47 22.19
N LYS A 571 2.72 -29.67 22.83
CA LYS A 571 3.20 -29.89 24.19
C LYS A 571 2.28 -29.19 25.19
N ALA A 572 2.29 -29.66 26.44
CA ALA A 572 1.58 -28.98 27.51
C ALA A 572 2.06 -27.52 27.63
N GLY A 573 1.11 -26.57 27.64
CA GLY A 573 1.38 -25.14 27.67
C GLY A 573 1.59 -24.48 26.30
N ASP A 574 1.55 -25.24 25.20
CA ASP A 574 1.60 -24.63 23.86
C ASP A 574 0.33 -23.81 23.57
N SER A 575 0.51 -22.75 22.79
CA SER A 575 -0.58 -21.94 22.25
C SER A 575 -0.32 -21.61 20.80
N LEU A 576 -1.34 -21.84 19.97
CA LEU A 576 -1.33 -21.51 18.56
C LEU A 576 -1.72 -20.05 18.28
N ARG A 577 -2.23 -19.33 19.28
CA ARG A 577 -2.72 -17.95 19.15
C ARG A 577 -1.57 -16.99 18.90
N SER A 578 -1.64 -16.21 17.83
CA SER A 578 -0.75 -15.07 17.65
C SER A 578 -1.13 -13.93 18.59
N ARG A 579 -0.17 -13.43 19.39
CA ARG A 579 -0.43 -12.34 20.36
C ARG A 579 -0.73 -11.01 19.68
N ILE A 580 -0.12 -10.76 18.52
CA ILE A 580 -0.34 -9.56 17.71
C ILE A 580 -1.29 -9.88 16.56
N LYS A 581 -2.38 -9.12 16.48
CA LYS A 581 -3.38 -9.21 15.41
C LYS A 581 -3.28 -8.00 14.50
N GLN A 582 -3.03 -8.23 13.21
CA GLN A 582 -2.91 -7.12 12.27
C GLN A 582 -4.27 -6.70 11.70
N VAL A 583 -4.46 -5.38 11.52
CA VAL A 583 -5.57 -4.75 10.81
C VAL A 583 -4.96 -3.97 9.66
N ALA A 584 -5.21 -4.44 8.42
CA ALA A 584 -4.70 -3.86 7.18
C ALA A 584 -5.86 -3.48 6.24
N SER A 585 -5.58 -2.76 5.15
CA SER A 585 -6.56 -2.21 4.22
C SER A 585 -7.56 -3.22 3.65
N GLY A 586 -7.17 -4.48 3.47
CA GLY A 586 -8.08 -5.53 2.99
C GLY A 586 -9.12 -6.01 4.01
N ARG A 587 -8.90 -5.73 5.31
CA ARG A 587 -9.70 -6.23 6.46
C ARG A 587 -9.96 -7.75 6.45
N PHE A 588 -9.05 -8.52 5.84
CA PHE A 588 -9.21 -9.97 5.75
C PHE A 588 -9.18 -10.62 7.13
N GLY A 589 -10.23 -11.40 7.43
CA GLY A 589 -10.36 -12.14 8.69
C GLY A 589 -10.47 -11.27 9.95
N VAL A 590 -10.71 -9.96 9.80
CA VAL A 590 -10.89 -9.04 10.94
C VAL A 590 -12.33 -9.16 11.44
N THR A 591 -12.50 -9.85 12.56
CA THR A 591 -13.79 -10.08 13.24
C THR A 591 -13.71 -9.65 14.71
N ALA A 592 -14.85 -9.53 15.39
CA ALA A 592 -14.90 -9.20 16.82
C ALA A 592 -14.14 -10.24 17.67
N GLU A 593 -14.26 -11.54 17.35
CA GLU A 593 -13.51 -12.61 18.04
C GLU A 593 -12.00 -12.50 17.78
N TYR A 594 -11.61 -12.24 16.52
CA TYR A 594 -10.21 -12.04 16.14
C TYR A 594 -9.57 -10.89 16.95
N LEU A 595 -10.23 -9.73 17.02
CA LEU A 595 -9.76 -8.56 17.77
C LEU A 595 -9.73 -8.81 19.29
N SER A 596 -10.76 -9.48 19.81
CA SER A 596 -10.86 -9.82 21.24
C SER A 596 -9.79 -10.82 21.70
N SER A 597 -9.25 -11.63 20.77
CA SER A 597 -8.18 -12.59 21.07
C SER A 597 -6.77 -11.96 21.12
N ALA A 598 -6.62 -10.67 20.83
CA ALA A 598 -5.33 -9.97 20.72
C ALA A 598 -4.80 -9.49 22.08
N ASP A 599 -3.47 -9.53 22.25
CA ASP A 599 -2.77 -8.76 23.30
C ASP A 599 -2.30 -7.40 22.75
N GLN A 600 -2.06 -7.33 21.44
CA GLN A 600 -1.76 -6.11 20.71
C GLN A 600 -2.45 -6.16 19.34
N ILE A 601 -3.05 -5.05 18.92
CA ILE A 601 -3.63 -4.89 17.58
C ILE A 601 -2.72 -3.95 16.79
N GLN A 602 -2.24 -4.40 15.63
CA GLN A 602 -1.34 -3.63 14.78
C GLN A 602 -2.06 -3.09 13.54
N ILE A 603 -2.23 -1.77 13.45
CA ILE A 603 -2.62 -1.07 12.24
C ILE A 603 -1.43 -1.06 11.27
N LYS A 604 -1.59 -1.68 10.10
CA LYS A 604 -0.56 -1.73 9.07
C LYS A 604 -0.76 -0.60 8.07
N MET A 605 -0.10 0.54 8.29
CA MET A 605 -0.11 1.62 7.28
C MET A 605 0.70 1.23 6.04
N ALA A 606 1.88 0.66 6.24
CA ALA A 606 2.77 0.29 5.15
C ALA A 606 3.69 -0.90 5.54
N GLN A 607 4.45 -1.40 4.55
CA GLN A 607 5.54 -2.36 4.76
C GLN A 607 6.73 -1.99 3.88
N GLY A 608 7.96 -2.25 4.34
CA GLY A 608 9.18 -1.80 3.65
C GLY A 608 9.34 -2.27 2.21
N ALA A 609 8.87 -3.47 1.86
CA ALA A 609 8.99 -4.03 0.52
C ALA A 609 8.06 -3.40 -0.55
N LYS A 610 7.05 -2.63 -0.12
CA LYS A 610 6.05 -1.98 -0.96
C LYS A 610 5.25 -0.93 -0.20
N PRO A 611 5.91 0.14 0.26
CA PRO A 611 5.20 1.23 0.89
C PRO A 611 4.36 1.99 -0.15
N GLY A 612 3.24 2.58 0.30
CA GLY A 612 2.25 3.22 -0.57
C GLY A 612 1.40 2.27 -1.41
N GLU A 613 1.44 0.95 -1.14
CA GLU A 613 0.72 -0.09 -1.88
C GLU A 613 0.06 -1.13 -0.95
N GLY A 614 -0.92 -1.86 -1.49
CA GLY A 614 -1.64 -2.91 -0.76
C GLY A 614 -0.93 -4.28 -0.71
N GLY A 615 -1.36 -5.12 0.25
CA GLY A 615 -1.01 -6.54 0.29
C GLY A 615 -1.40 -7.28 -1.00
N GLN A 616 -0.59 -8.26 -1.41
CA GLN A 616 -0.82 -9.05 -2.62
C GLN A 616 -0.71 -10.55 -2.28
N LEU A 617 -1.72 -11.31 -2.67
CA LEU A 617 -1.71 -12.77 -2.61
C LEU A 617 -2.16 -13.33 -3.96
N PRO A 618 -1.26 -13.98 -4.73
CA PRO A 618 -1.62 -14.58 -6.02
C PRO A 618 -2.73 -15.63 -5.90
N GLY A 619 -3.62 -15.71 -6.90
CA GLY A 619 -4.81 -16.57 -6.87
C GLY A 619 -4.49 -18.06 -6.67
N GLY A 620 -3.39 -18.55 -7.24
CA GLY A 620 -2.91 -19.92 -7.01
C GLY A 620 -2.53 -20.25 -5.56
N LYS A 621 -2.46 -19.25 -4.67
CA LYS A 621 -2.25 -19.41 -3.22
C LYS A 621 -3.54 -19.23 -2.41
N VAL A 622 -4.65 -18.90 -3.04
CA VAL A 622 -5.95 -18.75 -2.37
C VAL A 622 -6.66 -20.10 -2.42
N SER A 623 -6.21 -21.03 -1.60
CA SER A 623 -6.87 -22.34 -1.43
C SER A 623 -8.25 -22.18 -0.78
N GLU A 624 -9.07 -23.25 -0.74
CA GLU A 624 -10.35 -23.27 0.00
C GLU A 624 -10.18 -22.70 1.42
N TYR A 625 -9.16 -23.18 2.13
CA TYR A 625 -8.92 -22.78 3.50
C TYR A 625 -8.57 -21.29 3.63
N ILE A 626 -7.69 -20.78 2.75
CA ILE A 626 -7.32 -19.36 2.74
C ILE A 626 -8.51 -18.48 2.33
N GLY A 627 -9.29 -18.90 1.33
CA GLY A 627 -10.52 -18.23 0.93
C GLY A 627 -11.52 -18.12 2.09
N LYS A 628 -11.72 -19.21 2.84
CA LYS A 628 -12.56 -19.24 4.04
C LYS A 628 -12.09 -18.23 5.10
N LEU A 629 -10.81 -18.25 5.46
CA LEU A 629 -10.26 -17.36 6.50
C LEU A 629 -10.36 -15.88 6.14
N ARG A 630 -10.29 -15.56 4.84
CA ARG A 630 -10.31 -14.20 4.33
C ARG A 630 -11.70 -13.74 3.91
N HIS A 631 -12.72 -14.59 4.02
CA HIS A 631 -14.07 -14.35 3.50
C HIS A 631 -14.02 -13.92 2.02
N SER A 632 -13.25 -14.67 1.23
CA SER A 632 -12.99 -14.43 -0.19
C SER A 632 -13.23 -15.68 -1.03
N VAL A 633 -13.22 -15.51 -2.34
CA VAL A 633 -13.45 -16.58 -3.31
C VAL A 633 -12.15 -17.40 -3.54
N PRO A 634 -12.18 -18.74 -3.40
CA PRO A 634 -11.03 -19.59 -3.71
C PRO A 634 -10.53 -19.40 -5.15
N GLY A 635 -9.21 -19.45 -5.36
CA GLY A 635 -8.56 -19.31 -6.66
C GLY A 635 -8.46 -17.88 -7.21
N VAL A 636 -9.10 -16.89 -6.57
CA VAL A 636 -9.09 -15.49 -7.00
C VAL A 636 -7.95 -14.73 -6.32
N GLY A 637 -7.13 -14.02 -7.10
CA GLY A 637 -6.04 -13.21 -6.56
C GLY A 637 -6.55 -12.07 -5.68
N LEU A 638 -5.88 -11.83 -4.54
CA LEU A 638 -6.25 -10.78 -3.59
C LEU A 638 -5.21 -9.66 -3.65
N ILE A 639 -5.61 -8.53 -4.23
CA ILE A 639 -4.86 -7.27 -4.16
C ILE A 639 -5.65 -6.36 -3.25
N SER A 640 -5.05 -6.02 -2.11
CA SER A 640 -5.69 -5.11 -1.14
C SER A 640 -5.65 -3.68 -1.68
N PRO A 641 -6.61 -2.81 -1.28
CA PRO A 641 -6.49 -1.39 -1.57
C PRO A 641 -5.16 -0.84 -1.01
N PRO A 642 -4.49 0.11 -1.67
CA PRO A 642 -3.34 0.79 -1.09
C PRO A 642 -3.68 1.54 0.20
N PRO A 643 -4.76 2.35 0.28
CA PRO A 643 -5.12 3.03 1.51
C PRO A 643 -5.98 2.15 2.41
N HIS A 644 -5.97 2.47 3.70
CA HIS A 644 -7.11 2.18 4.56
C HIS A 644 -8.24 3.16 4.20
N HIS A 645 -9.41 2.67 3.78
CA HIS A 645 -10.53 3.56 3.40
C HIS A 645 -11.18 4.29 4.59
N ASP A 646 -10.72 3.99 5.81
CA ASP A 646 -11.04 4.65 7.07
C ASP A 646 -9.84 5.40 7.68
N ILE A 647 -8.80 5.69 6.89
CA ILE A 647 -7.66 6.53 7.27
C ILE A 647 -7.27 7.41 6.08
N TYR A 648 -7.87 8.59 5.99
CA TYR A 648 -7.52 9.62 4.99
C TYR A 648 -6.77 10.80 5.59
N SER A 649 -6.56 10.78 6.91
CA SER A 649 -5.95 11.84 7.69
C SER A 649 -5.47 11.29 9.04
N ILE A 650 -4.81 12.14 9.83
CA ILE A 650 -4.38 11.77 11.19
C ILE A 650 -5.55 11.59 12.16
N GLU A 651 -6.62 12.37 12.01
CA GLU A 651 -7.83 12.26 12.81
C GLU A 651 -8.60 10.98 12.51
N ASP A 652 -8.58 10.50 11.26
CA ASP A 652 -9.14 9.19 10.91
C ASP A 652 -8.33 8.04 11.50
N LEU A 653 -6.99 8.16 11.54
CA LEU A 653 -6.16 7.19 12.28
C LEU A 653 -6.52 7.20 13.76
N ALA A 654 -6.70 8.37 14.38
CA ALA A 654 -7.12 8.47 15.76
C ALA A 654 -8.49 7.81 15.98
N GLN A 655 -9.42 7.93 15.03
CA GLN A 655 -10.70 7.24 15.07
C GLN A 655 -10.54 5.72 14.98
N LEU A 656 -9.69 5.19 14.09
CA LEU A 656 -9.44 3.76 14.03
C LEU A 656 -8.75 3.25 15.31
N ILE A 657 -7.80 3.98 15.89
CA ILE A 657 -7.20 3.63 17.19
C ILE A 657 -8.29 3.56 18.26
N HIS A 658 -9.20 4.54 18.29
CA HIS A 658 -10.34 4.54 19.20
C HIS A 658 -11.25 3.33 18.98
N ASP A 659 -11.62 3.01 17.74
CA ASP A 659 -12.45 1.85 17.40
C ASP A 659 -11.81 0.54 17.86
N LEU A 660 -10.51 0.37 17.59
CA LEU A 660 -9.79 -0.86 17.95
C LEU A 660 -9.62 -0.99 19.46
N LYS A 661 -9.39 0.12 20.16
CA LYS A 661 -9.36 0.11 21.63
C LYS A 661 -10.72 -0.21 22.23
N ASN A 662 -11.81 0.27 21.64
CA ASN A 662 -13.17 -0.13 22.03
C ASN A 662 -13.45 -1.61 21.70
N SER A 663 -12.89 -2.16 20.61
CA SER A 663 -13.07 -3.56 20.23
C SER A 663 -12.32 -4.55 21.12
N ASN A 664 -11.31 -4.07 21.87
CA ASN A 664 -10.60 -4.82 22.89
C ASN A 664 -9.90 -3.84 23.86
N PRO A 665 -10.55 -3.47 24.97
CA PRO A 665 -10.00 -2.52 25.95
C PRO A 665 -8.65 -2.91 26.53
N SER A 666 -8.33 -4.22 26.55
CA SER A 666 -7.09 -4.75 27.11
C SER A 666 -5.91 -4.75 26.14
N ALA A 667 -6.14 -4.68 24.84
CA ALA A 667 -5.06 -4.73 23.85
C ALA A 667 -4.35 -3.38 23.72
N SER A 668 -3.04 -3.43 23.47
CA SER A 668 -2.27 -2.24 23.02
C SER A 668 -2.47 -2.00 21.53
N ILE A 669 -2.44 -0.73 21.09
CA ILE A 669 -2.58 -0.37 19.67
C ILE A 669 -1.22 0.02 19.09
N SER A 670 -0.81 -0.71 18.06
CA SER A 670 0.47 -0.58 17.36
C SER A 670 0.26 -0.02 15.96
N VAL A 671 1.04 0.97 15.51
CA VAL A 671 0.98 1.51 14.15
C VAL A 671 2.28 1.21 13.44
N LYS A 672 2.21 0.44 12.35
CA LYS A 672 3.37 0.07 11.54
C LYS A 672 3.58 1.05 10.38
N LEU A 673 4.65 1.83 10.48
CA LEU A 673 5.14 2.81 9.52
C LEU A 673 6.37 2.26 8.78
N VAL A 674 6.75 2.93 7.70
CA VAL A 674 7.98 2.62 6.95
C VAL A 674 8.90 3.83 6.98
N SER A 675 10.19 3.55 7.09
CA SER A 675 11.24 4.57 7.10
C SER A 675 11.27 5.35 5.79
N GLU A 676 11.18 6.67 5.93
CA GLU A 676 11.42 7.70 4.92
C GLU A 676 11.62 9.03 5.67
N VAL A 677 12.20 10.04 5.02
CA VAL A 677 12.26 11.39 5.59
C VAL A 677 10.87 11.90 5.96
N GLY A 678 10.74 12.47 7.17
CA GLY A 678 9.48 12.99 7.69
C GLY A 678 8.70 11.99 8.55
N VAL A 679 9.12 10.72 8.63
CA VAL A 679 8.48 9.71 9.48
C VAL A 679 8.48 10.11 10.96
N GLY A 680 9.43 10.93 11.42
CA GLY A 680 9.44 11.44 12.79
C GLY A 680 8.25 12.36 13.08
N THR A 681 7.87 13.18 12.11
CA THR A 681 6.67 14.04 12.21
C THR A 681 5.39 13.18 12.24
N VAL A 682 5.32 12.17 11.37
CA VAL A 682 4.22 11.21 11.36
C VAL A 682 4.13 10.47 12.71
N ALA A 683 5.26 9.99 13.25
CA ALA A 683 5.31 9.32 14.55
C ALA A 683 4.81 10.21 15.70
N ALA A 684 5.14 11.51 15.69
CA ALA A 684 4.59 12.46 16.65
C ALA A 684 3.07 12.62 16.53
N GLY A 685 2.54 12.68 15.31
CA GLY A 685 1.10 12.66 15.05
C GLY A 685 0.44 11.38 15.57
N VAL A 686 1.02 10.22 15.25
CA VAL A 686 0.55 8.89 15.67
C VAL A 686 0.51 8.75 17.20
N SER A 687 1.53 9.27 17.90
CA SER A 687 1.53 9.32 19.37
C SER A 687 0.41 10.22 19.91
N LYS A 688 0.18 11.39 19.31
CA LYS A 688 -0.95 12.28 19.68
C LYS A 688 -2.32 11.64 19.40
N ALA A 689 -2.40 10.79 18.37
CA ALA A 689 -3.56 9.98 18.04
C ALA A 689 -3.77 8.78 18.99
N LYS A 690 -2.98 8.69 20.08
CA LYS A 690 -3.09 7.69 21.15
C LYS A 690 -2.64 6.27 20.78
N ALA A 691 -1.78 6.09 19.77
CA ALA A 691 -1.15 4.78 19.55
C ALA A 691 -0.19 4.46 20.71
N ASP A 692 -0.27 3.27 21.29
CA ASP A 692 0.59 2.82 22.40
C ASP A 692 1.99 2.39 21.90
N HIS A 693 2.09 2.07 20.62
CA HIS A 693 3.27 1.47 20.03
C HIS A 693 3.42 1.87 18.56
N ILE A 694 4.66 2.08 18.10
CA ILE A 694 4.98 2.46 16.73
C ILE A 694 6.07 1.50 16.22
N VAL A 695 5.86 0.92 15.04
CA VAL A 695 6.90 0.15 14.33
C VAL A 695 7.48 0.99 13.23
N ILE A 696 8.81 1.12 13.18
CA ILE A 696 9.54 1.66 12.03
C ILE A 696 10.15 0.50 11.24
N SER A 697 9.60 0.26 10.05
CA SER A 697 10.10 -0.77 9.13
C SER A 697 11.09 -0.22 8.12
N GLY A 698 12.23 -0.88 7.94
CA GLY A 698 13.20 -0.58 6.88
C GLY A 698 12.75 -1.06 5.50
N TYR A 699 13.23 -0.40 4.44
CA TYR A 699 13.00 -0.77 3.04
C TYR A 699 13.36 -2.22 2.69
N ASP A 700 14.30 -2.79 3.44
CA ASP A 700 14.89 -4.11 3.23
C ASP A 700 13.99 -5.26 3.75
N GLY A 701 12.86 -4.94 4.39
CA GLY A 701 11.87 -5.89 4.89
C GLY A 701 11.36 -6.87 3.83
N GLY A 702 11.03 -8.10 4.26
CA GLY A 702 10.57 -9.17 3.37
C GLY A 702 9.13 -9.02 2.84
N THR A 703 8.80 -9.74 1.77
CA THR A 703 7.44 -9.87 1.24
C THR A 703 7.21 -11.21 0.55
N GLY A 704 5.99 -11.72 0.57
CA GLY A 704 5.60 -12.89 -0.21
C GLY A 704 5.39 -12.60 -1.70
N ALA A 705 4.95 -11.38 -2.03
CA ALA A 705 4.70 -10.89 -3.38
C ALA A 705 4.69 -9.35 -3.40
N SER A 706 5.45 -8.75 -4.31
CA SER A 706 5.51 -7.30 -4.52
C SER A 706 6.09 -6.98 -5.91
N PRO A 707 5.74 -5.85 -6.54
CA PRO A 707 6.48 -5.36 -7.70
C PRO A 707 7.98 -5.22 -7.40
N GLN A 708 8.83 -5.62 -8.35
CA GLN A 708 10.28 -5.52 -8.18
C GLN A 708 10.75 -4.08 -7.99
N SER A 709 10.10 -3.14 -8.68
CA SER A 709 10.38 -1.71 -8.55
C SER A 709 10.22 -1.21 -7.11
N SER A 710 9.18 -1.66 -6.41
CA SER A 710 8.91 -1.28 -5.03
C SER A 710 9.88 -1.91 -4.04
N ILE A 711 10.25 -3.19 -4.22
CA ILE A 711 11.26 -3.87 -3.39
C ILE A 711 12.60 -3.12 -3.46
N LYS A 712 12.95 -2.60 -4.64
CA LYS A 712 14.26 -1.98 -4.88
C LYS A 712 14.32 -0.50 -4.57
N HIS A 713 13.26 0.25 -4.84
CA HIS A 713 13.33 1.71 -4.93
C HIS A 713 12.42 2.47 -3.97
N ALA A 714 11.65 1.83 -3.09
CA ALA A 714 10.73 2.55 -2.19
C ALA A 714 11.10 2.35 -0.71
N GLY A 715 11.09 3.43 0.07
CA GLY A 715 11.52 3.46 1.47
C GLY A 715 13.03 3.51 1.69
N THR A 716 13.43 3.79 2.94
CA THR A 716 14.83 3.99 3.33
C THR A 716 15.29 3.00 4.44
N PRO A 717 16.61 2.91 4.72
CA PRO A 717 17.12 2.10 5.83
C PRO A 717 16.50 2.50 7.17
N TRP A 718 16.15 1.51 8.00
CA TRP A 718 15.47 1.75 9.27
C TRP A 718 16.32 2.57 10.25
N GLU A 719 17.64 2.58 10.11
CA GLU A 719 18.55 3.40 10.90
C GLU A 719 18.20 4.89 10.81
N LEU A 720 17.75 5.33 9.62
CA LEU A 720 17.35 6.72 9.37
C LEU A 720 15.99 7.02 10.00
N GLY A 721 14.98 6.22 9.69
CA GLY A 721 13.62 6.46 10.22
C GLY A 721 13.51 6.26 11.73
N LEU A 722 14.23 5.28 12.30
CA LEU A 722 14.20 5.02 13.75
C LEU A 722 14.84 6.18 14.52
N SER A 723 16.00 6.67 14.06
CA SER A 723 16.65 7.82 14.68
C SER A 723 15.80 9.08 14.55
N GLU A 724 15.20 9.34 13.39
CA GLU A 724 14.30 10.50 13.19
C GLU A 724 13.06 10.43 14.12
N ALA A 725 12.44 9.25 14.24
CA ALA A 725 11.31 9.04 15.14
C ALA A 725 11.70 9.23 16.60
N GLN A 726 12.82 8.64 17.04
CA GLN A 726 13.37 8.81 18.38
C GLN A 726 13.61 10.29 18.69
N GLN A 727 14.35 10.99 17.82
CA GLN A 727 14.71 12.39 18.00
C GLN A 727 13.45 13.28 18.08
N THR A 728 12.52 13.11 17.15
CA THR A 728 11.30 13.93 17.07
C THR A 728 10.36 13.71 18.25
N LEU A 729 10.18 12.46 18.69
CA LEU A 729 9.35 12.13 19.85
C LEU A 729 9.94 12.67 21.15
N VAL A 730 11.26 12.64 21.31
CA VAL A 730 11.94 13.23 22.48
C VAL A 730 11.80 14.75 22.49
N LEU A 731 12.04 15.41 21.34
CA LEU A 731 11.87 16.86 21.20
C LEU A 731 10.46 17.33 21.57
N ASN A 732 9.44 16.53 21.23
CA ASN A 732 8.04 16.84 21.50
C ASN A 732 7.54 16.33 22.87
N LYS A 733 8.40 15.73 23.70
CA LYS A 733 8.03 15.11 25.00
C LYS A 733 6.93 14.04 24.87
N LEU A 734 6.95 13.30 23.77
CA LEU A 734 6.00 12.23 23.46
C LEU A 734 6.60 10.83 23.62
N ARG A 735 7.94 10.70 23.63
CA ARG A 735 8.64 9.40 23.63
C ARG A 735 8.26 8.48 24.80
N GLY A 736 7.95 9.04 25.97
CA GLY A 736 7.54 8.28 27.15
C GLY A 736 6.22 7.52 26.98
N ARG A 737 5.35 7.98 26.09
CA ARG A 737 3.97 7.49 25.89
C ARG A 737 3.86 6.29 24.94
N VAL A 738 4.92 6.02 24.17
CA VAL A 738 4.87 5.05 23.07
C VAL A 738 6.08 4.12 23.10
N GLY A 739 5.84 2.82 22.90
CA GLY A 739 6.90 1.86 22.58
C GLY A 739 7.36 1.99 21.12
N LEU A 740 8.66 1.98 20.88
CA LEU A 740 9.22 1.91 19.52
C LEU A 740 9.70 0.50 19.21
N GLN A 741 9.21 -0.07 18.12
CA GLN A 741 9.76 -1.30 17.55
C GLN A 741 10.46 -0.97 16.23
N VAL A 742 11.54 -1.70 15.95
CA VAL A 742 12.19 -1.66 14.64
C VAL A 742 12.14 -3.04 13.98
N ASP A 743 11.90 -3.07 12.67
CA ASP A 743 12.12 -4.26 11.84
C ASP A 743 12.75 -3.89 10.49
N GLY A 744 13.31 -4.87 9.79
CA GLY A 744 14.09 -4.64 8.57
C GLY A 744 15.38 -5.44 8.58
N GLN A 745 15.30 -6.69 8.13
CA GLN A 745 16.43 -7.62 8.02
C GLN A 745 17.36 -7.68 9.26
N LEU A 746 16.80 -7.56 10.47
CA LEU A 746 17.51 -7.87 11.71
C LEU A 746 17.83 -9.37 11.72
N LYS A 747 19.09 -9.71 12.02
CA LYS A 747 19.63 -11.07 11.90
C LYS A 747 20.39 -11.52 13.15
N THR A 748 21.13 -10.61 13.78
CA THR A 748 22.08 -10.89 14.86
C THR A 748 21.78 -10.10 16.13
N GLY A 749 22.42 -10.46 17.24
CA GLY A 749 22.38 -9.68 18.47
C GLY A 749 22.98 -8.27 18.30
N ARG A 750 23.98 -8.12 17.43
CA ARG A 750 24.52 -6.79 17.08
C ARG A 750 23.48 -5.87 16.44
N ASP A 751 22.63 -6.39 15.56
CA ASP A 751 21.54 -5.60 14.97
C ASP A 751 20.56 -5.09 16.04
N VAL A 752 20.21 -5.96 17.02
CA VAL A 752 19.34 -5.61 18.16
C VAL A 752 19.98 -4.51 19.00
N LEU A 753 21.26 -4.64 19.32
CA LEU A 753 21.99 -3.66 20.10
C LEU A 753 21.98 -2.27 19.43
N ILE A 754 22.26 -2.22 18.12
CA ILE A 754 22.23 -0.95 17.37
C ILE A 754 20.82 -0.36 17.36
N GLY A 755 19.80 -1.18 17.11
CA GLY A 755 18.41 -0.71 17.18
C GLY A 755 18.06 -0.14 18.55
N ALA A 756 18.52 -0.76 19.64
CA ALA A 756 18.32 -0.24 20.99
C ALA A 756 18.99 1.12 21.17
N LEU A 757 20.28 1.23 20.81
CA LEU A 757 21.04 2.48 20.90
C LEU A 757 20.41 3.63 20.09
N LEU A 758 19.78 3.32 18.95
CA LEU A 758 19.04 4.28 18.14
C LEU A 758 17.62 4.59 18.65
N GLY A 759 17.11 3.84 19.63
CA GLY A 759 15.87 4.17 20.35
C GLY A 759 14.78 3.10 20.40
N ALA A 760 14.99 1.89 19.85
CA ALA A 760 13.98 0.84 19.86
C ALA A 760 13.84 0.14 21.24
N ASP A 761 12.61 -0.09 21.67
CA ASP A 761 12.23 -0.91 22.82
C ASP A 761 12.05 -2.40 22.44
N GLU A 762 11.62 -2.68 21.20
CA GLU A 762 11.30 -4.01 20.67
C GLU A 762 11.86 -4.25 19.25
N PHE A 763 12.00 -5.52 18.86
CA PHE A 763 12.73 -5.93 17.64
C PHE A 763 11.97 -6.98 16.84
N GLY A 764 11.65 -6.66 15.59
CA GLY A 764 10.90 -7.53 14.67
C GLY A 764 11.80 -8.35 13.73
N PHE A 765 11.58 -9.66 13.70
CA PHE A 765 12.34 -10.62 12.87
C PHE A 765 11.40 -11.39 11.96
N ALA A 766 11.60 -11.30 10.64
CA ALA A 766 10.79 -12.03 9.66
C ALA A 766 11.61 -13.07 8.91
N THR A 767 12.54 -12.62 8.08
CA THR A 767 13.32 -13.48 7.18
C THR A 767 14.18 -14.51 7.92
N ALA A 768 14.88 -14.11 8.99
CA ALA A 768 15.77 -15.02 9.71
C ALA A 768 15.01 -16.20 10.36
N PRO A 769 13.88 -15.99 11.08
CA PRO A 769 13.02 -17.10 11.51
C PRO A 769 12.54 -18.01 10.37
N LEU A 770 12.17 -17.46 9.20
CA LEU A 770 11.81 -18.31 8.05
C LEU A 770 12.99 -19.12 7.52
N VAL A 771 14.21 -18.59 7.56
CA VAL A 771 15.44 -19.33 7.22
C VAL A 771 15.65 -20.48 8.21
N VAL A 772 15.45 -20.22 9.51
CA VAL A 772 15.50 -21.23 10.58
C VAL A 772 14.47 -22.35 10.36
N GLU A 773 13.27 -22.00 9.91
CA GLU A 773 12.23 -22.98 9.53
C GLU A 773 12.54 -23.77 8.25
N GLY A 774 13.52 -23.34 7.45
CA GLY A 774 14.02 -24.07 6.29
C GLY A 774 14.12 -23.27 4.99
N CYS A 775 13.77 -21.98 4.97
CA CYS A 775 13.89 -21.15 3.76
C CYS A 775 15.34 -21.11 3.25
N ILE A 776 15.51 -21.33 1.95
CA ILE A 776 16.80 -21.33 1.24
C ILE A 776 16.98 -20.11 0.32
N MET A 777 16.17 -19.06 0.51
CA MET A 777 16.25 -17.79 -0.23
C MET A 777 16.10 -17.90 -1.77
N MET A 778 15.25 -18.82 -2.25
CA MET A 778 15.01 -19.01 -3.69
C MET A 778 14.23 -17.87 -4.38
N ARG A 779 13.57 -16.99 -3.61
CA ARG A 779 12.78 -15.83 -4.09
C ARG A 779 11.63 -16.15 -5.04
N LYS A 780 11.02 -17.34 -4.89
CA LYS A 780 9.84 -17.79 -5.65
C LYS A 780 8.56 -17.86 -4.80
N CYS A 781 8.49 -17.07 -3.72
CA CYS A 781 7.38 -17.13 -2.76
C CYS A 781 6.02 -16.79 -3.41
N HIS A 782 6.04 -15.91 -4.40
CA HIS A 782 4.87 -15.47 -5.17
C HIS A 782 4.38 -16.54 -6.18
N LEU A 783 5.25 -17.47 -6.59
CA LEU A 783 4.93 -18.49 -7.60
C LEU A 783 4.27 -19.74 -7.02
N ASN A 784 4.04 -19.80 -5.71
CA ASN A 784 3.54 -20.98 -5.00
C ASN A 784 4.45 -22.23 -5.08
N THR A 785 5.70 -22.11 -5.53
CA THR A 785 6.62 -23.22 -5.81
C THR A 785 7.75 -23.35 -4.78
N CYS A 786 7.47 -23.04 -3.51
CA CYS A 786 8.49 -23.11 -2.46
C CYS A 786 8.95 -24.58 -2.24
N PRO A 787 10.24 -24.91 -2.46
CA PRO A 787 10.70 -26.30 -2.45
C PRO A 787 10.74 -26.94 -1.05
N VAL A 788 10.61 -26.13 0.00
CA VAL A 788 10.78 -26.52 1.41
C VAL A 788 9.50 -26.32 2.24
N GLY A 789 8.34 -26.12 1.59
CA GLY A 789 7.06 -26.04 2.28
C GLY A 789 6.80 -24.80 3.13
N VAL A 790 7.66 -23.77 3.08
CA VAL A 790 7.52 -22.53 3.87
C VAL A 790 6.53 -21.54 3.23
N ALA A 791 6.79 -21.12 1.98
CA ALA A 791 6.03 -20.04 1.33
C ALA A 791 5.12 -20.54 0.20
N THR A 792 4.33 -21.58 0.47
CA THR A 792 3.46 -22.25 -0.51
C THR A 792 2.18 -22.76 0.15
N GLN A 793 1.10 -22.82 -0.63
CA GLN A 793 -0.17 -23.48 -0.31
C GLN A 793 -0.36 -24.79 -1.08
N ASP A 794 0.60 -25.18 -1.92
CA ASP A 794 0.60 -26.46 -2.62
C ASP A 794 0.77 -27.61 -1.60
N PRO A 795 -0.18 -28.58 -1.55
CA PRO A 795 -0.10 -29.68 -0.59
C PRO A 795 1.15 -30.54 -0.71
N ALA A 796 1.59 -30.85 -1.93
CA ALA A 796 2.76 -31.70 -2.18
C ALA A 796 4.06 -31.02 -1.73
N LEU A 797 4.15 -29.70 -1.85
CA LEU A 797 5.29 -28.93 -1.36
C LEU A 797 5.23 -28.70 0.16
N ARG A 798 4.05 -28.53 0.75
CA ARG A 798 3.88 -28.38 2.21
C ARG A 798 4.29 -29.63 2.99
N LYS A 799 4.12 -30.83 2.42
CA LYS A 799 4.67 -32.08 2.99
C LYS A 799 6.18 -32.07 3.22
N LYS A 800 6.92 -31.17 2.52
CA LYS A 800 8.37 -31.02 2.66
C LYS A 800 8.77 -30.06 3.80
N PHE A 801 7.81 -29.47 4.51
CA PHE A 801 8.10 -28.61 5.64
C PHE A 801 8.69 -29.41 6.80
N THR A 802 9.81 -28.92 7.34
CA THR A 802 10.59 -29.59 8.41
C THR A 802 10.93 -28.66 9.57
N GLY A 803 10.44 -27.42 9.56
CA GLY A 803 10.62 -26.46 10.64
C GLY A 803 10.00 -26.96 11.95
N GLN A 804 10.63 -26.63 13.08
CA GLN A 804 10.15 -26.97 14.41
C GLN A 804 10.24 -25.74 15.33
N PRO A 805 9.32 -25.56 16.29
CA PRO A 805 9.34 -24.43 17.21
C PRO A 805 10.65 -24.36 17.98
N GLU A 806 11.25 -25.50 18.34
CA GLU A 806 12.53 -25.60 19.04
C GLU A 806 13.66 -24.89 18.27
N HIS A 807 13.70 -24.99 16.94
CA HIS A 807 14.72 -24.32 16.14
C HIS A 807 14.60 -22.79 16.26
N VAL A 808 13.36 -22.28 16.20
CA VAL A 808 13.05 -20.85 16.32
C VAL A 808 13.33 -20.36 17.75
N VAL A 809 12.99 -21.15 18.76
CA VAL A 809 13.33 -20.88 20.17
C VAL A 809 14.85 -20.74 20.33
N ASN A 810 15.63 -21.71 19.82
CA ASN A 810 17.09 -21.68 19.89
C ASN A 810 17.65 -20.41 19.23
N TYR A 811 17.15 -20.05 18.05
CA TYR A 811 17.56 -18.83 17.35
C TYR A 811 17.42 -17.57 18.21
N PHE A 812 16.25 -17.36 18.80
CA PHE A 812 16.01 -16.17 19.61
C PHE A 812 16.84 -16.15 20.89
N PHE A 813 17.07 -17.30 21.51
CA PHE A 813 17.99 -17.38 22.65
C PHE A 813 19.45 -17.11 22.24
N PHE A 814 19.89 -17.55 21.06
CA PHE A 814 21.23 -17.21 20.56
C PHE A 814 21.39 -15.71 20.29
N VAL A 815 20.40 -15.08 19.67
CA VAL A 815 20.38 -13.63 19.46
C VAL A 815 20.45 -12.90 20.81
N ALA A 816 19.62 -13.30 21.77
CA ALA A 816 19.62 -12.70 23.11
C ALA A 816 20.94 -12.91 23.85
N GLU A 817 21.57 -14.09 23.71
CA GLU A 817 22.87 -14.36 24.34
C GLU A 817 23.99 -13.52 23.71
N GLU A 818 24.00 -13.35 22.39
CA GLU A 818 24.93 -12.41 21.72
C GLU A 818 24.72 -10.97 22.23
N VAL A 819 23.47 -10.52 22.41
CA VAL A 819 23.19 -9.21 23.02
C VAL A 819 23.80 -9.11 24.42
N ARG A 820 23.66 -10.16 25.25
CA ARG A 820 24.24 -10.16 26.61
C ARG A 820 25.76 -10.11 26.59
N GLU A 821 26.40 -10.85 25.69
CA GLU A 821 27.86 -10.80 25.51
C GLU A 821 28.33 -9.38 25.14
N LEU A 822 27.60 -8.71 24.24
CA LEU A 822 27.92 -7.33 23.84
C LEU A 822 27.65 -6.32 24.98
N MET A 823 26.54 -6.44 25.69
CA MET A 823 26.23 -5.63 26.87
C MET A 823 27.30 -5.77 27.95
N ALA A 824 27.74 -7.00 28.24
CA ALA A 824 28.81 -7.29 29.18
C ALA A 824 30.12 -6.60 28.76
N GLN A 825 30.48 -6.67 27.48
CA GLN A 825 31.67 -5.99 26.92
C GLN A 825 31.58 -4.47 27.05
N MET A 826 30.40 -3.89 26.85
CA MET A 826 30.16 -2.44 27.00
C MET A 826 30.13 -1.96 28.46
N GLY A 827 29.99 -2.88 29.42
CA GLY A 827 29.82 -2.58 30.84
C GLY A 827 28.38 -2.26 31.27
N ILE A 828 27.38 -2.74 30.52
CA ILE A 828 25.95 -2.46 30.70
C ILE A 828 25.23 -3.71 31.22
N ARG A 829 24.43 -3.57 32.29
CA ARG A 829 23.76 -4.70 32.96
C ARG A 829 22.29 -4.87 32.58
N LYS A 830 21.61 -3.76 32.26
CA LYS A 830 20.17 -3.74 31.94
C LYS A 830 19.96 -3.27 30.51
N PHE A 831 19.06 -3.91 29.78
CA PHE A 831 18.82 -3.57 28.37
C PHE A 831 18.20 -2.18 28.23
N GLU A 832 17.40 -1.75 29.20
CA GLU A 832 16.81 -0.41 29.21
C GLU A 832 17.85 0.73 29.25
N ASP A 833 19.07 0.47 29.72
CA ASP A 833 20.17 1.44 29.73
C ASP A 833 20.80 1.65 28.35
N LEU A 834 20.48 0.79 27.37
CA LEU A 834 20.87 0.95 25.97
C LEU A 834 19.97 1.93 25.23
N ILE A 835 18.68 2.01 25.61
CA ILE A 835 17.65 2.56 24.73
C ILE A 835 17.87 4.06 24.50
N GLY A 836 18.09 4.44 23.25
CA GLY A 836 18.32 5.82 22.83
C GLY A 836 19.70 6.39 23.19
N ARG A 837 20.67 5.55 23.56
CA ARG A 837 22.07 5.92 23.83
C ARG A 837 22.93 5.95 22.56
N SER A 838 22.48 6.68 21.54
CA SER A 838 23.20 6.86 20.28
C SER A 838 24.59 7.52 20.45
N ASP A 839 24.89 8.11 21.60
CA ASP A 839 26.22 8.60 21.98
C ASP A 839 27.27 7.47 22.12
N LEU A 840 26.81 6.22 22.27
CA LEU A 840 27.67 5.03 22.30
C LEU A 840 27.91 4.44 20.91
N LEU A 841 27.47 5.12 19.84
CA LEU A 841 27.80 4.78 18.46
C LEU A 841 28.88 5.73 17.94
N ASP A 842 29.80 5.18 17.14
CA ASP A 842 30.67 5.96 16.28
C ASP A 842 30.63 5.46 14.83
N MET A 843 31.27 6.21 13.95
CA MET A 843 31.66 5.72 12.64
C MET A 843 32.96 4.94 12.75
N ARG A 844 33.04 3.81 12.06
CA ARG A 844 34.24 2.98 11.99
C ARG A 844 35.40 3.73 11.32
N ASP A 845 36.58 3.65 11.93
CA ASP A 845 37.82 4.20 11.36
C ASP A 845 38.32 3.40 10.14
N GLY A 846 39.08 4.07 9.26
CA GLY A 846 39.85 3.40 8.20
C GLY A 846 39.02 2.83 7.04
N ILE A 847 37.89 3.45 6.68
CA ILE A 847 37.08 3.03 5.53
C ILE A 847 37.86 3.22 4.22
N GLU A 848 38.31 2.10 3.64
CA GLU A 848 39.06 2.10 2.38
C GLU A 848 38.18 2.29 1.14
N HIS A 849 36.90 1.87 1.21
CA HIS A 849 35.98 1.88 0.07
C HIS A 849 35.74 3.29 -0.47
N TRP A 850 36.11 3.51 -1.73
CA TRP A 850 36.21 4.84 -2.33
C TRP A 850 34.91 5.66 -2.30
N LYS A 851 33.74 5.03 -2.47
CA LYS A 851 32.44 5.70 -2.38
C LYS A 851 31.99 5.99 -0.94
N ALA A 852 32.51 5.23 0.03
CA ALA A 852 32.09 5.32 1.43
C ALA A 852 32.90 6.35 2.24
N LYS A 853 34.00 6.88 1.70
CA LYS A 853 34.87 7.86 2.37
C LYS A 853 34.16 9.16 2.77
N GLY A 854 33.10 9.55 2.05
CA GLY A 854 32.33 10.77 2.30
C GLY A 854 31.12 10.59 3.22
N LEU A 855 30.86 9.38 3.73
CA LEU A 855 29.70 9.10 4.59
C LEU A 855 29.84 9.85 5.93
N ASN A 856 28.71 10.36 6.43
CA ASN A 856 28.65 11.02 7.74
C ASN A 856 27.32 10.70 8.42
N PHE A 857 27.38 10.12 9.62
CA PHE A 857 26.22 9.66 10.39
C PHE A 857 25.88 10.57 11.59
N SER A 858 26.50 11.75 11.70
CA SER A 858 26.25 12.68 12.82
C SER A 858 24.76 13.04 13.00
N LYS A 859 23.99 13.18 11.90
CA LYS A 859 22.54 13.39 11.94
C LYS A 859 21.77 12.20 12.54
N VAL A 860 22.22 10.97 12.25
CA VAL A 860 21.63 9.74 12.77
C VAL A 860 21.92 9.57 14.27
N PHE A 861 23.16 9.88 14.68
CA PHE A 861 23.59 9.72 16.08
C PHE A 861 23.18 10.88 16.99
N HIS A 862 22.67 11.97 16.43
CA HIS A 862 22.28 13.15 17.17
C HIS A 862 21.30 12.85 18.31
N GLN A 863 21.61 13.36 19.51
CA GLN A 863 20.70 13.34 20.65
C GLN A 863 20.14 14.74 20.88
N PRO A 864 18.80 14.90 20.92
CA PRO A 864 18.19 16.17 21.30
C PRO A 864 18.65 16.63 22.68
N ASN A 865 19.05 17.91 22.79
CA ASN A 865 19.44 18.50 24.07
C ASN A 865 18.19 18.80 24.91
N MET A 866 17.75 17.81 25.70
CA MET A 866 16.57 17.89 26.58
C MET A 866 16.95 17.57 28.04
N PRO A 867 16.23 18.14 29.03
CA PRO A 867 16.45 17.81 30.45
C PRO A 867 16.31 16.30 30.72
N ALA A 868 17.03 15.78 31.73
CA ALA A 868 16.99 14.37 32.11
C ALA A 868 15.59 13.85 32.50
N SER A 869 14.66 14.75 32.85
CA SER A 869 13.27 14.42 33.12
C SER A 869 12.46 14.04 31.88
N VAL A 870 12.97 14.32 30.67
CA VAL A 870 12.30 13.94 29.42
C VAL A 870 12.66 12.49 29.08
N ALA A 871 11.64 11.66 28.98
CA ALA A 871 11.78 10.24 28.66
C ALA A 871 12.48 10.04 27.31
N ARG A 872 13.47 9.13 27.27
CA ARG A 872 14.15 8.67 26.05
C ARG A 872 13.69 7.27 25.60
N ARG A 873 12.87 6.63 26.42
CA ARG A 873 12.31 5.30 26.23
C ARG A 873 10.85 5.29 26.69
N HIS A 874 10.15 4.19 26.45
CA HIS A 874 8.77 4.02 26.88
C HIS A 874 8.69 3.86 28.41
N LEU A 875 7.85 4.65 29.06
CA LEU A 875 7.71 4.70 30.54
C LEU A 875 6.26 4.81 31.03
N GLU A 876 5.30 5.14 30.16
CA GLU A 876 3.93 5.49 30.54
C GLU A 876 2.91 4.64 29.79
N THR A 877 1.75 4.38 30.39
CA THR A 877 0.59 3.83 29.66
C THR A 877 -0.34 4.98 29.27
N GLN A 878 -0.86 4.97 28.05
CA GLN A 878 -1.76 6.03 27.60
C GLN A 878 -3.19 5.83 28.10
N ASP A 879 -3.81 6.94 28.50
CA ASP A 879 -5.25 7.01 28.70
C ASP A 879 -5.97 7.25 27.35
N HIS A 880 -6.89 6.32 27.05
CA HIS A 880 -7.72 6.28 25.84
C HIS A 880 -9.13 6.85 26.05
N GLY A 881 -9.46 7.29 27.27
CA GLY A 881 -10.75 7.91 27.60
C GLY A 881 -11.95 6.96 27.52
N LEU A 882 -11.73 5.65 27.69
CA LEU A 882 -12.78 4.63 27.54
C LEU A 882 -13.87 4.73 28.63
N GLU A 883 -13.57 5.34 29.78
CA GLU A 883 -14.55 5.53 30.85
C GLU A 883 -15.76 6.37 30.42
N ALA A 884 -15.57 7.29 29.47
CA ALA A 884 -16.63 8.14 28.94
C ALA A 884 -17.45 7.49 27.80
N ALA A 885 -17.13 6.25 27.40
CA ALA A 885 -17.85 5.57 26.32
C ALA A 885 -19.27 5.18 26.77
N LEU A 886 -20.27 5.49 25.93
CA LEU A 886 -21.67 5.11 26.15
C LEU A 886 -21.84 3.59 26.36
N ASP A 887 -20.97 2.79 25.75
CA ASP A 887 -21.01 1.35 25.87
C ASP A 887 -20.85 0.84 27.31
N ASN A 888 -20.23 1.59 28.22
CA ASN A 888 -20.16 1.18 29.63
C ASN A 888 -21.57 1.00 30.22
N ASP A 889 -22.48 1.91 29.89
CA ASP A 889 -23.89 1.85 30.31
C ASP A 889 -24.64 0.73 29.57
N LEU A 890 -24.35 0.53 28.27
CA LEU A 890 -24.96 -0.54 27.48
C LEU A 890 -24.56 -1.92 28.00
N ILE A 891 -23.29 -2.11 28.38
CA ILE A 891 -22.77 -3.35 28.96
C ILE A 891 -23.42 -3.60 30.32
N ALA A 892 -23.50 -2.59 31.19
CA ALA A 892 -24.13 -2.72 32.50
C ALA A 892 -25.59 -3.17 32.39
N GLN A 893 -26.36 -2.57 31.46
CA GLN A 893 -27.76 -2.93 31.22
C GLN A 893 -27.92 -4.28 30.51
N SER A 894 -26.90 -4.77 29.78
CA SER A 894 -26.93 -6.03 29.04
C SER A 894 -26.44 -7.24 29.84
N LYS A 895 -26.18 -7.11 31.14
CA LYS A 895 -25.60 -8.18 31.96
C LYS A 895 -26.36 -9.51 31.90
N GLU A 896 -27.69 -9.47 32.01
CA GLU A 896 -28.54 -10.67 31.91
C GLU A 896 -28.46 -11.34 30.53
N ALA A 897 -28.29 -10.55 29.46
CA ALA A 897 -28.10 -11.07 28.11
C ALA A 897 -26.72 -11.70 27.94
N LEU A 898 -25.67 -11.08 28.48
CA LEU A 898 -24.30 -11.56 28.38
C LEU A 898 -24.09 -12.87 29.15
N ASP A 899 -24.63 -12.95 30.37
CA ASP A 899 -24.38 -14.06 31.29
C ASP A 899 -25.37 -15.22 31.10
N ALA A 900 -26.66 -14.91 30.87
CA ALA A 900 -27.75 -15.89 30.84
C ALA A 900 -28.50 -15.97 29.49
N LYS A 901 -28.05 -15.24 28.45
CA LYS A 901 -28.68 -15.20 27.11
C LYS A 901 -30.16 -14.78 27.13
N ARG A 902 -30.56 -13.97 28.12
CA ARG A 902 -31.92 -13.40 28.21
C ARG A 902 -32.06 -12.16 27.33
N THR A 903 -33.24 -11.97 26.75
CA THR A 903 -33.51 -10.80 25.91
C THR A 903 -33.57 -9.52 26.74
N VAL A 904 -32.90 -8.46 26.28
CA VAL A 904 -32.88 -7.12 26.89
C VAL A 904 -33.19 -6.06 25.83
N THR A 905 -33.97 -5.04 26.19
CA THR A 905 -34.20 -3.85 25.37
C THR A 905 -33.78 -2.61 26.13
N ILE A 906 -32.98 -1.76 25.50
CA ILE A 906 -32.40 -0.52 26.05
C ILE A 906 -32.85 0.63 25.16
N GLU A 907 -33.25 1.74 25.76
CA GLU A 907 -33.58 2.98 25.06
C GLU A 907 -32.71 4.12 25.61
N THR A 908 -32.01 4.84 24.74
CA THR A 908 -31.10 5.93 25.15
C THR A 908 -30.95 6.98 24.05
N ALA A 909 -30.36 8.12 24.38
CA ALA A 909 -30.02 9.17 23.42
C ALA A 909 -28.59 8.98 22.88
N VAL A 910 -28.31 9.55 21.70
CA VAL A 910 -26.97 9.58 21.12
C VAL A 910 -26.70 10.94 20.46
N CYS A 911 -25.48 11.43 20.58
CA CYS A 911 -24.98 12.60 19.85
C CYS A 911 -23.64 12.30 19.17
N ASN A 912 -23.20 13.20 18.30
CA ASN A 912 -22.06 12.94 17.41
C ASN A 912 -20.74 12.69 18.15
N VAL A 913 -20.60 13.13 19.41
CA VAL A 913 -19.43 12.83 20.24
C VAL A 913 -19.41 11.39 20.75
N ASN A 914 -20.56 10.69 20.74
CA ASN A 914 -20.63 9.26 21.04
C ASN A 914 -20.18 8.47 19.82
N ARG A 915 -18.91 8.07 19.82
CA ARG A 915 -18.25 7.34 18.74
C ARG A 915 -18.18 5.85 19.08
N SER A 916 -18.10 5.02 18.04
CA SER A 916 -17.91 3.57 18.18
C SER A 916 -18.99 2.86 19.02
N VAL A 917 -20.19 3.42 19.11
CA VAL A 917 -21.28 2.89 19.96
C VAL A 917 -21.63 1.45 19.58
N GLY A 918 -21.69 0.57 20.57
CA GLY A 918 -21.95 -0.88 20.45
C GLY A 918 -20.70 -1.74 20.27
N THR A 919 -19.51 -1.13 20.12
CA THR A 919 -18.26 -1.86 19.86
C THR A 919 -17.74 -2.58 21.11
N MET A 920 -17.70 -1.91 22.28
CA MET A 920 -17.25 -2.56 23.52
C MET A 920 -18.28 -3.59 24.00
N LEU A 921 -19.57 -3.34 23.80
CA LEU A 921 -20.60 -4.34 24.04
C LEU A 921 -20.34 -5.61 23.18
N SER A 922 -19.95 -5.42 21.93
CA SER A 922 -19.63 -6.51 21.02
C SER A 922 -18.36 -7.26 21.40
N HIS A 923 -17.36 -6.57 21.98
CA HIS A 923 -16.20 -7.22 22.61
C HIS A 923 -16.65 -8.18 23.72
N GLU A 924 -17.54 -7.73 24.61
CA GLU A 924 -18.04 -8.55 25.73
C GLU A 924 -18.83 -9.78 25.24
N VAL A 925 -19.59 -9.64 24.15
CA VAL A 925 -20.25 -10.78 23.48
C VAL A 925 -19.22 -11.75 22.88
N ALA A 926 -18.30 -11.26 22.05
CA ALA A 926 -17.32 -12.08 21.35
C ALA A 926 -16.36 -12.80 22.31
N LYS A 927 -15.96 -12.15 23.40
CA LYS A 927 -15.10 -12.73 24.44
C LYS A 927 -15.75 -13.90 25.17
N ARG A 928 -17.07 -13.88 25.38
CA ARG A 928 -17.82 -14.95 26.07
C ARG A 928 -18.30 -16.05 25.13
N HIS A 929 -18.76 -15.66 23.93
CA HIS A 929 -19.53 -16.55 23.05
C HIS A 929 -18.88 -16.76 21.67
N GLY A 930 -17.70 -16.17 21.42
CA GLY A 930 -17.00 -16.24 20.13
C GLY A 930 -17.81 -15.63 18.98
N ASN A 931 -17.46 -15.98 17.74
CA ASN A 931 -18.22 -15.55 16.55
C ASN A 931 -19.65 -16.10 16.47
N ALA A 932 -19.98 -17.16 17.22
CA ALA A 932 -21.36 -17.65 17.30
C ALA A 932 -22.30 -16.62 17.96
N GLY A 933 -21.76 -15.78 18.85
CA GLY A 933 -22.49 -14.69 19.49
C GLY A 933 -23.70 -15.16 20.30
N LEU A 934 -24.72 -14.31 20.32
CA LEU A 934 -26.01 -14.57 20.98
C LEU A 934 -27.08 -14.89 19.92
N PRO A 935 -28.22 -15.49 20.31
CA PRO A 935 -29.39 -15.56 19.43
C PRO A 935 -29.80 -14.18 18.91
N ASP A 936 -30.40 -14.12 17.73
CA ASP A 936 -30.89 -12.87 17.13
C ASP A 936 -31.75 -12.06 18.10
N ASP A 937 -31.54 -10.75 18.11
CA ASP A 937 -32.31 -9.79 18.89
C ASP A 937 -32.28 -10.01 20.42
N THR A 938 -31.26 -10.72 20.93
CA THR A 938 -31.06 -10.88 22.38
C THR A 938 -30.78 -9.54 23.05
N ILE A 939 -30.01 -8.65 22.41
CA ILE A 939 -29.81 -7.28 22.91
C ILE A 939 -30.33 -6.30 21.85
N ARG A 940 -31.35 -5.51 22.21
CA ARG A 940 -31.89 -4.45 21.34
C ARG A 940 -31.62 -3.09 21.96
N VAL A 941 -30.94 -2.22 21.23
CA VAL A 941 -30.67 -0.85 21.67
C VAL A 941 -31.36 0.11 20.70
N LYS A 942 -32.31 0.90 21.19
CA LYS A 942 -32.93 1.98 20.44
C LYS A 942 -32.27 3.29 20.84
N LEU A 943 -31.78 4.02 19.84
CA LEU A 943 -31.09 5.29 20.01
C LEU A 943 -31.81 6.40 19.28
N LEU A 944 -31.89 7.57 19.91
CA LEU A 944 -32.46 8.79 19.33
C LEU A 944 -31.37 9.87 19.20
N GLY A 945 -31.18 10.40 17.99
CA GLY A 945 -30.26 11.51 17.73
C GLY A 945 -29.27 11.26 16.59
N THR A 946 -28.07 11.82 16.68
CA THR A 946 -27.05 11.69 15.61
C THR A 946 -25.89 10.88 16.15
N ALA A 947 -25.60 9.73 15.55
CA ALA A 947 -24.47 8.91 15.98
C ALA A 947 -23.14 9.48 15.44
N GLY A 948 -22.10 9.44 16.27
CA GLY A 948 -20.74 9.75 15.86
C GLY A 948 -20.17 8.74 14.87
N GLN A 949 -18.89 8.90 14.59
CA GLN A 949 -18.14 7.99 13.72
C GLN A 949 -18.18 6.54 14.23
N SER A 950 -18.17 5.58 13.31
CA SER A 950 -18.06 4.14 13.61
C SER A 950 -19.20 3.55 14.43
N PHE A 951 -20.42 4.08 14.29
CA PHE A 951 -21.61 3.51 14.93
C PHE A 951 -21.83 2.03 14.55
N GLY A 952 -21.89 1.15 15.55
CA GLY A 952 -22.01 -0.29 15.35
C GLY A 952 -20.78 -0.94 14.72
N ALA A 953 -19.58 -0.40 14.92
CA ALA A 953 -18.36 -1.06 14.47
C ALA A 953 -18.18 -2.42 15.16
N PHE A 954 -17.80 -3.43 14.37
CA PHE A 954 -17.62 -4.82 14.82
C PHE A 954 -18.82 -5.42 15.56
N LEU A 955 -20.04 -4.96 15.25
CA LEU A 955 -21.25 -5.37 15.97
C LEU A 955 -21.47 -6.89 15.93
N ALA A 956 -21.48 -7.52 17.10
CA ALA A 956 -21.56 -8.97 17.24
C ALA A 956 -22.96 -9.52 16.96
N HIS A 957 -23.03 -10.77 16.51
CA HIS A 957 -24.27 -11.52 16.31
C HIS A 957 -25.12 -11.57 17.59
N GLY A 958 -26.42 -11.30 17.42
CA GLY A 958 -27.41 -11.19 18.50
C GLY A 958 -27.61 -9.78 19.08
N VAL A 959 -26.83 -8.79 18.64
CA VAL A 959 -27.02 -7.36 18.97
C VAL A 959 -27.70 -6.61 17.82
N THR A 960 -28.77 -5.88 18.14
CA THR A 960 -29.52 -5.02 17.21
C THR A 960 -29.45 -3.57 17.68
N LEU A 961 -28.88 -2.70 16.84
CA LEU A 961 -28.88 -1.25 17.05
C LEU A 961 -29.90 -0.60 16.12
N GLN A 962 -30.85 0.15 16.69
CA GLN A 962 -31.85 0.90 15.96
C GLN A 962 -31.68 2.39 16.24
N LEU A 963 -31.24 3.15 15.24
CA LEU A 963 -31.05 4.59 15.32
C LEU A 963 -32.21 5.31 14.63
N GLU A 964 -32.92 6.12 15.40
CA GLU A 964 -33.85 7.12 14.90
C GLU A 964 -33.14 8.48 14.83
N GLY A 965 -32.77 8.88 13.62
CA GLY A 965 -31.90 10.02 13.33
C GLY A 965 -30.94 9.71 12.19
N GLU A 966 -29.63 9.94 12.38
CA GLU A 966 -28.63 9.78 11.30
C GLU A 966 -27.25 9.36 11.84
N GLY A 967 -26.46 8.67 11.01
CA GLY A 967 -25.10 8.24 11.34
C GLY A 967 -24.03 9.00 10.54
N ASN A 968 -22.88 9.25 11.15
CA ASN A 968 -21.71 9.78 10.42
C ASN A 968 -21.00 8.67 9.60
N ASP A 969 -19.70 8.78 9.34
CA ASP A 969 -18.93 7.81 8.57
C ASP A 969 -18.76 6.48 9.32
N TYR A 970 -18.41 5.44 8.58
CA TYR A 970 -18.01 4.13 9.11
C TYR A 970 -19.11 3.34 9.85
N VAL A 971 -20.39 3.67 9.63
CA VAL A 971 -21.51 2.88 10.18
C VAL A 971 -21.35 1.40 9.81
N GLY A 972 -21.41 0.51 10.79
CA GLY A 972 -21.26 -0.94 10.59
C GLY A 972 -19.87 -1.36 10.10
N LYS A 973 -18.83 -0.56 10.30
CA LYS A 973 -17.43 -0.92 10.01
C LYS A 973 -17.09 -2.29 10.61
N GLY A 974 -16.65 -3.22 9.77
CA GLY A 974 -16.30 -4.57 10.20
C GLY A 974 -17.46 -5.36 10.84
N LEU A 975 -18.72 -5.15 10.44
CA LEU A 975 -19.90 -5.83 11.01
C LEU A 975 -19.70 -7.36 11.15
N CYS A 976 -20.05 -7.90 12.32
CA CYS A 976 -19.78 -9.29 12.73
C CYS A 976 -21.08 -10.04 13.10
N GLY A 977 -22.12 -9.91 12.27
CA GLY A 977 -23.38 -10.63 12.43
C GLY A 977 -24.49 -9.85 13.13
N GLY A 978 -24.18 -8.69 13.73
CA GLY A 978 -25.19 -7.82 14.31
C GLY A 978 -26.13 -7.17 13.28
N ARG A 979 -27.19 -6.53 13.76
CA ARG A 979 -28.15 -5.79 12.93
C ARG A 979 -28.10 -4.30 13.21
N ILE A 980 -28.02 -3.49 12.15
CA ILE A 980 -28.07 -2.02 12.24
C ILE A 980 -29.25 -1.49 11.43
N ILE A 981 -30.08 -0.67 12.06
CA ILE A 981 -31.23 -0.03 11.44
C ILE A 981 -31.06 1.48 11.63
N VAL A 982 -31.05 2.26 10.56
CA VAL A 982 -31.05 3.73 10.63
C VAL A 982 -32.23 4.26 9.84
N LYS A 983 -33.07 5.05 10.50
CA LYS A 983 -34.23 5.72 9.90
C LYS A 983 -34.30 7.17 10.35
N PRO A 984 -34.90 8.07 9.53
CA PRO A 984 -35.13 9.45 9.95
C PRO A 984 -35.96 9.53 11.23
N SER A 985 -35.81 10.64 11.96
CA SER A 985 -36.69 10.97 13.08
C SER A 985 -38.15 11.07 12.61
N ALA A 986 -39.09 10.62 13.46
CA ALA A 986 -40.52 10.76 13.20
C ALA A 986 -40.96 12.22 12.96
N ASP A 987 -40.23 13.19 13.52
CA ASP A 987 -40.50 14.62 13.35
C ASP A 987 -39.92 15.20 12.05
N SER A 988 -39.19 14.41 11.26
CA SER A 988 -38.59 14.84 10.01
C SER A 988 -39.63 14.93 8.89
N LYS A 989 -39.61 16.04 8.14
CA LYS A 989 -40.43 16.24 6.94
C LYS A 989 -39.72 15.83 5.64
N LEU A 990 -38.50 15.30 5.74
CA LEU A 990 -37.66 15.00 4.59
C LEU A 990 -38.13 13.74 3.87
N THR A 991 -38.11 13.77 2.54
CA THR A 991 -38.13 12.53 1.75
C THR A 991 -36.79 11.81 1.93
N ALA A 992 -36.81 10.66 2.60
CA ALA A 992 -35.60 9.93 2.97
C ALA A 992 -34.70 9.60 1.76
N ALA A 993 -35.29 9.11 0.66
CA ALA A 993 -34.59 8.74 -0.57
C ALA A 993 -33.82 9.91 -1.25
N ASP A 994 -34.13 11.16 -0.90
CA ASP A 994 -33.46 12.35 -1.46
C ASP A 994 -32.43 12.97 -0.49
N ASN A 995 -32.21 12.36 0.67
CA ASN A 995 -31.42 12.95 1.75
C ASN A 995 -30.41 11.95 2.32
N ILE A 996 -29.26 12.46 2.73
CA ILE A 996 -28.23 11.62 3.34
C ILE A 996 -28.68 11.15 4.73
N ILE A 997 -28.47 9.87 5.03
CA ILE A 997 -28.80 9.24 6.32
C ILE A 997 -27.58 8.64 7.02
N VAL A 998 -26.58 8.21 6.23
CA VAL A 998 -25.30 7.68 6.71
C VAL A 998 -24.14 8.22 5.88
N GLY A 999 -22.96 8.30 6.50
CA GLY A 999 -21.74 8.82 5.91
C GLY A 999 -21.06 7.91 4.88
N ASN A 1000 -19.74 8.05 4.79
CA ASN A 1000 -18.85 7.36 3.87
C ASN A 1000 -18.34 6.05 4.48
N THR A 1001 -17.81 5.17 3.61
CA THR A 1001 -17.09 3.95 4.02
C THR A 1001 -17.92 3.07 4.98
N VAL A 1002 -19.25 3.11 4.80
CA VAL A 1002 -20.22 2.28 5.52
C VAL A 1002 -19.96 0.81 5.21
N LEU A 1003 -20.04 -0.06 6.22
CA LEU A 1003 -19.79 -1.51 6.10
C LEU A 1003 -18.37 -1.89 5.66
N TYR A 1004 -17.37 -1.03 5.89
CA TYR A 1004 -16.00 -1.32 5.49
C TYR A 1004 -15.50 -2.64 6.07
N GLY A 1005 -15.18 -3.59 5.18
CA GLY A 1005 -14.63 -4.88 5.58
C GLY A 1005 -15.62 -5.82 6.30
N ALA A 1006 -16.92 -5.53 6.28
CA ALA A 1006 -17.92 -6.29 7.03
C ALA A 1006 -17.92 -7.79 6.68
N THR A 1007 -18.15 -8.69 7.63
CA THR A 1007 -18.02 -10.16 7.45
C THR A 1007 -19.27 -10.97 7.81
N ALA A 1008 -20.30 -10.38 8.42
CA ALA A 1008 -21.68 -10.91 8.45
C ALA A 1008 -22.63 -9.83 9.00
N GLY A 1009 -23.95 -10.05 8.91
CA GLY A 1009 -24.97 -9.21 9.55
C GLY A 1009 -25.92 -8.54 8.56
N GLU A 1010 -26.88 -7.76 9.08
CA GLU A 1010 -27.92 -7.10 8.29
C GLU A 1010 -27.99 -5.60 8.58
N CYS A 1011 -28.01 -4.77 7.53
CA CYS A 1011 -28.16 -3.32 7.64
C CYS A 1011 -29.35 -2.80 6.82
N PHE A 1012 -30.13 -1.91 7.41
CA PHE A 1012 -31.30 -1.29 6.77
C PHE A 1012 -31.23 0.24 6.95
N PHE A 1013 -31.01 0.96 5.85
CA PHE A 1013 -30.79 2.40 5.84
C PHE A 1013 -31.89 3.10 5.05
N ASN A 1014 -32.79 3.79 5.73
CA ASN A 1014 -33.87 4.56 5.10
C ASN A 1014 -33.34 5.96 4.73
N GLY A 1015 -32.68 6.01 3.57
CA GLY A 1015 -32.11 7.21 2.96
C GLY A 1015 -30.82 6.93 2.18
N VAL A 1016 -30.11 8.00 1.81
CA VAL A 1016 -28.91 7.95 0.95
C VAL A 1016 -27.63 7.79 1.77
N ALA A 1017 -26.72 6.93 1.32
CA ALA A 1017 -25.38 6.79 1.87
C ALA A 1017 -24.34 7.67 1.15
N GLY A 1018 -23.20 7.88 1.81
CA GLY A 1018 -22.02 8.53 1.28
C GLY A 1018 -21.26 7.73 0.22
N GLU A 1019 -20.01 8.12 0.01
CA GLU A 1019 -19.05 7.46 -0.87
C GLU A 1019 -18.57 6.12 -0.29
N ARG A 1020 -18.11 5.20 -1.15
CA ARG A 1020 -17.51 3.91 -0.75
C ARG A 1020 -18.40 3.04 0.13
N PHE A 1021 -19.71 3.08 -0.11
CA PHE A 1021 -20.66 2.21 0.56
C PHE A 1021 -20.33 0.72 0.30
N ALA A 1022 -20.27 -0.08 1.36
CA ALA A 1022 -19.93 -1.50 1.31
C ALA A 1022 -18.55 -1.82 0.71
N VAL A 1023 -17.59 -0.88 0.82
CA VAL A 1023 -16.21 -1.14 0.41
C VAL A 1023 -15.64 -2.34 1.17
N ARG A 1024 -15.02 -3.28 0.45
CA ARG A 1024 -14.51 -4.54 1.02
C ARG A 1024 -15.56 -5.39 1.77
N ASN A 1025 -16.86 -5.23 1.53
CA ASN A 1025 -17.87 -6.10 2.14
C ASN A 1025 -17.60 -7.57 1.76
N SER A 1026 -17.59 -8.43 2.76
CA SER A 1026 -17.20 -9.83 2.65
C SER A 1026 -18.28 -10.79 3.16
N GLY A 1027 -19.47 -10.29 3.52
CA GLY A 1027 -20.56 -11.16 3.99
C GLY A 1027 -21.81 -10.48 4.52
N ALA A 1028 -21.82 -9.16 4.72
CA ALA A 1028 -22.99 -8.46 5.22
C ALA A 1028 -24.07 -8.29 4.14
N THR A 1029 -25.33 -8.26 4.57
CA THR A 1029 -26.47 -7.86 3.75
C THR A 1029 -26.85 -6.41 4.05
N ALA A 1030 -27.08 -5.59 3.03
CA ALA A 1030 -27.51 -4.21 3.21
C ALA A 1030 -28.62 -3.80 2.23
N VAL A 1031 -29.58 -3.01 2.71
CA VAL A 1031 -30.57 -2.30 1.89
C VAL A 1031 -30.45 -0.80 2.14
N VAL A 1032 -30.33 -0.01 1.07
CA VAL A 1032 -30.13 1.45 1.11
C VAL A 1032 -30.90 2.12 -0.02
N GLU A 1033 -31.26 3.40 0.12
CA GLU A 1033 -32.12 4.11 -0.85
C GLU A 1033 -31.36 4.98 -1.87
N GLY A 1034 -30.03 4.94 -1.82
CA GLY A 1034 -29.11 5.59 -2.75
C GLY A 1034 -27.70 5.65 -2.19
N LEU A 1035 -26.69 5.90 -3.01
CA LEU A 1035 -25.29 5.95 -2.54
C LEU A 1035 -24.38 6.79 -3.45
N GLY A 1036 -23.21 7.17 -2.94
CA GLY A 1036 -22.18 7.93 -3.66
C GLY A 1036 -21.30 7.14 -4.62
N ASP A 1037 -20.19 7.74 -5.02
CA ASP A 1037 -19.18 7.11 -5.88
C ASP A 1037 -18.53 5.89 -5.16
N HIS A 1038 -18.03 4.94 -5.94
CA HIS A 1038 -17.31 3.74 -5.46
C HIS A 1038 -18.15 2.78 -4.60
N GLY A 1039 -19.46 2.67 -4.85
CA GLY A 1039 -20.30 1.66 -4.18
C GLY A 1039 -19.83 0.23 -4.49
N CYS A 1040 -19.81 -0.65 -3.47
CA CYS A 1040 -19.37 -2.05 -3.55
C CYS A 1040 -17.93 -2.26 -4.03
N GLU A 1041 -17.07 -1.25 -3.88
CA GLU A 1041 -15.65 -1.34 -4.25
C GLU A 1041 -14.94 -2.48 -3.48
N TYR A 1042 -14.19 -3.32 -4.18
CA TYR A 1042 -13.56 -4.53 -3.65
C TYR A 1042 -14.48 -5.51 -2.89
N MET A 1043 -15.79 -5.50 -3.09
CA MET A 1043 -16.67 -6.45 -2.41
C MET A 1043 -16.32 -7.91 -2.80
N THR A 1044 -16.22 -8.80 -1.80
CA THR A 1044 -15.86 -10.23 -1.96
C THR A 1044 -16.96 -11.18 -1.50
N GLY A 1045 -18.02 -10.67 -0.86
CA GLY A 1045 -19.15 -11.48 -0.39
C GLY A 1045 -20.28 -10.61 0.16
N GLY A 1046 -21.44 -11.22 0.40
CA GLY A 1046 -22.64 -10.54 0.90
C GLY A 1046 -23.61 -10.11 -0.21
N VAL A 1047 -24.66 -9.38 0.20
CA VAL A 1047 -25.74 -8.91 -0.69
C VAL A 1047 -26.01 -7.43 -0.45
N VAL A 1048 -25.97 -6.62 -1.51
CA VAL A 1048 -26.29 -5.18 -1.42
C VAL A 1048 -27.46 -4.86 -2.33
N ILE A 1049 -28.50 -4.23 -1.79
CA ILE A 1049 -29.68 -3.78 -2.55
C ILE A 1049 -29.78 -2.27 -2.46
N VAL A 1050 -29.82 -1.60 -3.61
CA VAL A 1050 -29.90 -0.15 -3.74
C VAL A 1050 -31.25 0.22 -4.37
N LEU A 1051 -32.09 0.93 -3.63
CA LEU A 1051 -33.46 1.31 -4.01
C LEU A 1051 -33.55 2.71 -4.65
N GLY A 1052 -32.43 3.21 -5.18
CA GLY A 1052 -32.31 4.52 -5.80
C GLY A 1052 -30.96 4.72 -6.49
N GLN A 1053 -30.57 5.98 -6.68
CA GLN A 1053 -29.44 6.34 -7.53
C GLN A 1053 -28.08 5.96 -6.93
N THR A 1054 -27.14 5.51 -7.78
CA THR A 1054 -25.73 5.26 -7.42
C THR A 1054 -24.81 6.35 -7.96
N GLY A 1055 -23.63 6.52 -7.35
CA GLY A 1055 -22.52 7.26 -7.94
C GLY A 1055 -21.74 6.45 -8.98
N ARG A 1056 -20.62 7.04 -9.45
CA ARG A 1056 -19.72 6.48 -10.46
C ARG A 1056 -18.82 5.38 -9.89
N ASN A 1057 -18.20 4.62 -10.79
CA ASN A 1057 -17.22 3.57 -10.47
C ASN A 1057 -17.78 2.47 -9.55
N PHE A 1058 -19.09 2.20 -9.63
CA PHE A 1058 -19.72 1.14 -8.86
C PHE A 1058 -19.09 -0.22 -9.19
N ALA A 1059 -18.91 -1.08 -8.18
CA ALA A 1059 -18.34 -2.42 -8.27
C ALA A 1059 -16.88 -2.51 -8.77
N ALA A 1060 -16.10 -1.43 -8.71
CA ALA A 1060 -14.68 -1.49 -9.04
C ALA A 1060 -13.94 -2.50 -8.13
N GLY A 1061 -13.27 -3.48 -8.73
CA GLY A 1061 -12.59 -4.55 -7.99
C GLY A 1061 -13.50 -5.55 -7.27
N MET A 1062 -14.83 -5.50 -7.50
CA MET A 1062 -15.77 -6.45 -6.91
C MET A 1062 -15.51 -7.85 -7.47
N SER A 1063 -15.16 -8.79 -6.60
CA SER A 1063 -14.73 -10.15 -6.95
C SER A 1063 -15.62 -11.25 -6.35
N GLY A 1064 -16.59 -10.90 -5.50
CA GLY A 1064 -17.56 -11.83 -4.94
C GLY A 1064 -18.74 -11.14 -4.27
N GLY A 1065 -19.80 -11.91 -4.02
CA GLY A 1065 -21.11 -11.40 -3.60
C GLY A 1065 -21.97 -10.92 -4.77
N VAL A 1066 -23.17 -10.41 -4.47
CA VAL A 1066 -24.12 -9.90 -5.48
C VAL A 1066 -24.67 -8.55 -5.05
N ALA A 1067 -24.84 -7.64 -6.01
CA ALA A 1067 -25.58 -6.39 -5.78
C ALA A 1067 -26.78 -6.29 -6.73
N TYR A 1068 -27.86 -5.69 -6.26
CA TYR A 1068 -29.06 -5.39 -7.03
C TYR A 1068 -29.32 -3.88 -6.97
N VAL A 1069 -29.39 -3.24 -8.12
CA VAL A 1069 -29.57 -1.78 -8.24
C VAL A 1069 -30.86 -1.50 -8.98
N LEU A 1070 -31.72 -0.67 -8.39
CA LEU A 1070 -32.92 -0.17 -9.05
C LEU A 1070 -32.55 0.94 -10.04
N ASP A 1071 -32.53 0.63 -11.33
CA ASP A 1071 -32.14 1.54 -12.43
C ASP A 1071 -33.37 2.13 -13.12
N GLU A 1072 -33.98 3.15 -12.50
CA GLU A 1072 -35.18 3.79 -13.04
C GLU A 1072 -34.94 4.64 -14.30
N ASP A 1073 -33.73 5.19 -14.46
CA ASP A 1073 -33.36 6.09 -15.56
C ASP A 1073 -32.62 5.38 -16.72
N GLY A 1074 -32.27 4.10 -16.54
CA GLY A 1074 -31.57 3.29 -17.54
C GLY A 1074 -30.09 3.69 -17.74
N THR A 1075 -29.51 4.49 -16.84
CA THR A 1075 -28.15 5.03 -16.98
C THR A 1075 -27.13 4.35 -16.07
N PHE A 1076 -27.54 3.39 -15.21
CA PHE A 1076 -26.62 2.66 -14.34
C PHE A 1076 -25.40 2.04 -15.05
N PRO A 1077 -25.51 1.46 -16.28
CA PRO A 1077 -24.35 0.91 -16.98
C PRO A 1077 -23.20 1.90 -17.20
N GLN A 1078 -23.48 3.20 -17.31
CA GLN A 1078 -22.46 4.25 -17.48
C GLN A 1078 -21.72 4.56 -16.18
N ARG A 1079 -22.28 4.16 -15.04
CA ARG A 1079 -21.74 4.39 -13.69
C ARG A 1079 -21.05 3.14 -13.11
N CYS A 1080 -21.24 1.97 -13.71
CA CYS A 1080 -20.65 0.71 -13.26
C CYS A 1080 -19.28 0.47 -13.88
N ASN A 1081 -18.31 0.02 -13.08
CA ASN A 1081 -17.00 -0.39 -13.57
C ASN A 1081 -17.08 -1.84 -14.07
N MET A 1082 -16.98 -2.02 -15.39
CA MET A 1082 -17.16 -3.33 -16.04
C MET A 1082 -15.91 -4.22 -16.06
N SER A 1083 -14.83 -3.86 -15.36
CA SER A 1083 -13.55 -4.59 -15.41
C SER A 1083 -13.62 -6.02 -14.83
N MET A 1084 -14.48 -6.25 -13.83
CA MET A 1084 -14.58 -7.54 -13.11
C MET A 1084 -16.02 -8.03 -12.91
N VAL A 1085 -17.02 -7.31 -13.43
CA VAL A 1085 -18.44 -7.64 -13.25
C VAL A 1085 -19.20 -7.61 -14.56
N GLN A 1086 -20.34 -8.28 -14.58
CA GLN A 1086 -21.33 -8.23 -15.64
C GLN A 1086 -22.68 -7.77 -15.09
N LEU A 1087 -23.45 -7.08 -15.93
CA LEU A 1087 -24.80 -6.62 -15.62
C LEU A 1087 -25.82 -7.59 -16.23
N GLU A 1088 -26.78 -8.01 -15.43
CA GLU A 1088 -27.85 -8.93 -15.83
C GLU A 1088 -29.21 -8.35 -15.48
N ALA A 1089 -30.20 -8.59 -16.34
CA ALA A 1089 -31.59 -8.37 -15.98
C ALA A 1089 -32.02 -9.41 -14.93
N VAL A 1090 -32.90 -9.02 -14.02
CA VAL A 1090 -33.57 -9.98 -13.13
C VAL A 1090 -34.71 -10.63 -13.92
N PRO A 1091 -34.67 -11.96 -14.17
CA PRO A 1091 -35.71 -12.61 -14.95
C PRO A 1091 -37.05 -12.55 -14.20
N GLU A 1092 -38.15 -12.34 -14.93
CA GLU A 1092 -39.50 -12.64 -14.43
C GLU A 1092 -39.60 -14.17 -14.31
N GLU A 1093 -39.97 -14.68 -13.13
CA GLU A 1093 -40.13 -16.12 -12.95
C GLU A 1093 -41.27 -16.68 -13.84
N VAL A 1094 -40.93 -17.22 -15.01
CA VAL A 1094 -41.69 -18.34 -15.58
C VAL A 1094 -41.14 -19.58 -14.88
N ALA A 1095 -42.01 -20.32 -14.20
CA ALA A 1095 -41.71 -21.54 -13.47
C ALA A 1095 -40.74 -22.49 -14.21
N ALA A 1096 -39.45 -22.38 -13.92
CA ALA A 1096 -38.46 -23.39 -14.24
C ALA A 1096 -38.20 -24.19 -12.96
N SER A 1097 -39.16 -25.07 -12.67
CA SER A 1097 -39.00 -26.15 -11.70
C SER A 1097 -37.87 -27.10 -12.13
N ASP A 1098 -36.98 -27.41 -11.19
CA ASP A 1098 -36.32 -28.70 -10.99
C ASP A 1098 -35.40 -29.36 -12.05
N THR A 1099 -35.16 -28.82 -13.25
CA THR A 1099 -34.37 -29.56 -14.26
C THR A 1099 -33.08 -28.94 -14.79
N GLY A 1100 -32.72 -27.70 -14.47
CA GLY A 1100 -31.41 -27.16 -14.85
C GLY A 1100 -31.09 -27.28 -16.35
N GLU A 1101 -32.04 -26.91 -17.21
CA GLU A 1101 -31.80 -26.87 -18.65
C GLU A 1101 -31.13 -25.56 -19.09
N VAL A 1102 -30.23 -25.71 -20.07
CA VAL A 1102 -29.40 -24.67 -20.67
C VAL A 1102 -30.27 -23.83 -21.61
N ASP A 1103 -30.45 -22.55 -21.30
CA ASP A 1103 -31.12 -21.64 -22.22
C ASP A 1103 -30.24 -21.38 -23.46
N THR A 1104 -30.91 -21.25 -24.59
CA THR A 1104 -30.46 -21.27 -26.00
C THR A 1104 -29.41 -20.21 -26.40
N HIS A 1105 -28.94 -19.39 -25.47
CA HIS A 1105 -27.94 -18.32 -25.68
C HIS A 1105 -26.64 -18.51 -24.87
N GLY A 1106 -26.41 -19.67 -24.27
CA GLY A 1106 -25.15 -19.99 -23.59
C GLY A 1106 -24.92 -19.24 -22.27
N ARG A 1107 -25.98 -18.66 -21.67
CA ARG A 1107 -25.94 -17.99 -20.36
C ARG A 1107 -26.67 -18.86 -19.34
N VAL A 1108 -25.94 -19.37 -18.34
CA VAL A 1108 -26.53 -20.10 -17.21
C VAL A 1108 -26.94 -19.09 -16.13
N HIS A 1109 -28.25 -19.04 -15.82
CA HIS A 1109 -28.76 -18.27 -14.68
C HIS A 1109 -28.38 -18.95 -13.36
N PHE A 1110 -27.69 -18.23 -12.47
CA PHE A 1110 -27.26 -18.74 -11.16
C PHE A 1110 -27.97 -18.01 -10.01
N ASN A 1111 -28.60 -18.81 -9.15
CA ASN A 1111 -29.24 -18.40 -7.91
C ASN A 1111 -28.19 -18.25 -6.79
N HIS A 1112 -27.96 -17.02 -6.35
CA HIS A 1112 -27.07 -16.78 -5.21
C HIS A 1112 -27.68 -17.39 -3.93
N LEU A 1113 -26.86 -18.09 -3.14
CA LEU A 1113 -27.31 -18.84 -1.95
C LEU A 1113 -28.44 -19.86 -2.24
N ASN A 1114 -28.52 -20.38 -3.47
CA ASN A 1114 -29.58 -21.28 -3.94
C ASN A 1114 -31.00 -20.69 -3.79
N LYS A 1115 -31.12 -19.35 -3.84
CA LYS A 1115 -32.40 -18.65 -3.83
C LYS A 1115 -32.58 -17.88 -5.13
N ALA A 1116 -33.81 -17.89 -5.66
CA ALA A 1116 -34.15 -17.08 -6.81
C ALA A 1116 -33.93 -15.59 -6.51
N ASP A 1117 -33.44 -14.85 -7.50
CA ASP A 1117 -33.10 -13.43 -7.36
C ASP A 1117 -34.32 -12.61 -6.91
N GLU A 1118 -35.51 -12.86 -7.48
CA GLU A 1118 -36.76 -12.19 -7.10
C GLU A 1118 -37.07 -12.37 -5.60
N ALA A 1119 -37.00 -13.61 -5.10
CA ALA A 1119 -37.28 -13.93 -3.70
C ALA A 1119 -36.27 -13.26 -2.74
N VAL A 1120 -35.00 -13.14 -3.14
CA VAL A 1120 -33.97 -12.43 -2.38
C VAL A 1120 -34.28 -10.94 -2.29
N ILE A 1121 -34.55 -10.29 -3.43
CA ILE A 1121 -34.79 -8.85 -3.48
C ILE A 1121 -36.06 -8.53 -2.69
N ARG A 1122 -37.18 -9.21 -2.99
CA ARG A 1122 -38.46 -8.98 -2.32
C ARG A 1122 -38.36 -9.18 -0.82
N GLY A 1123 -37.81 -10.30 -0.36
CA GLY A 1123 -37.72 -10.61 1.07
C GLY A 1123 -36.86 -9.61 1.85
N LYS A 1124 -35.81 -9.06 1.24
CA LYS A 1124 -34.95 -8.05 1.88
C LYS A 1124 -35.59 -6.65 1.88
N ILE A 1125 -36.36 -6.29 0.84
CA ILE A 1125 -37.15 -5.05 0.82
C ILE A 1125 -38.29 -5.12 1.83
N GLU A 1126 -38.94 -6.28 2.00
CA GLU A 1126 -39.96 -6.48 3.05
C GLU A 1126 -39.38 -6.31 4.46
N LYS A 1127 -38.16 -6.83 4.70
CA LYS A 1127 -37.44 -6.56 5.96
C LYS A 1127 -37.10 -5.08 6.12
N HIS A 1128 -36.63 -4.42 5.05
CA HIS A 1128 -36.32 -2.99 5.06
C HIS A 1128 -37.56 -2.18 5.44
N LEU A 1129 -38.71 -2.43 4.81
CA LEU A 1129 -40.00 -1.82 5.16
C LEU A 1129 -40.37 -2.08 6.63
N ARG A 1130 -40.26 -3.33 7.09
CA ARG A 1130 -40.61 -3.72 8.47
C ARG A 1130 -39.77 -3.00 9.52
N HIS A 1131 -38.48 -2.85 9.28
CA HIS A 1131 -37.55 -2.27 10.24
C HIS A 1131 -37.50 -0.74 10.18
N THR A 1132 -37.74 -0.14 9.01
CA THR A 1132 -37.52 1.29 8.81
C THR A 1132 -38.80 2.10 8.55
N GLY A 1133 -39.90 1.45 8.19
CA GLY A 1133 -41.12 2.12 7.73
C GLY A 1133 -40.97 2.85 6.40
N SER A 1134 -39.96 2.50 5.58
CA SER A 1134 -39.64 3.20 4.33
C SER A 1134 -40.82 3.29 3.36
N ALA A 1135 -41.21 4.52 3.03
CA ALA A 1135 -42.23 4.80 2.01
C ALA A 1135 -41.79 4.32 0.62
N ARG A 1136 -40.48 4.42 0.31
CA ARG A 1136 -39.90 3.94 -0.95
C ARG A 1136 -39.99 2.43 -1.07
N ALA A 1137 -39.65 1.69 -0.01
CA ALA A 1137 -39.79 0.24 0.03
C ALA A 1137 -41.26 -0.18 -0.16
N LYS A 1138 -42.18 0.51 0.52
CA LYS A 1138 -43.63 0.27 0.36
C LYS A 1138 -44.09 0.49 -1.07
N GLN A 1139 -43.70 1.60 -1.70
CA GLN A 1139 -44.04 1.91 -3.10
C GLN A 1139 -43.57 0.81 -4.05
N ILE A 1140 -42.34 0.31 -3.88
CA ILE A 1140 -41.78 -0.76 -4.71
C ILE A 1140 -42.56 -2.06 -4.53
N LEU A 1141 -42.85 -2.45 -3.28
CA LEU A 1141 -43.60 -3.68 -2.97
C LEU A 1141 -45.05 -3.63 -3.47
N ASP A 1142 -45.72 -2.48 -3.34
CA ASP A 1142 -47.09 -2.27 -3.82
C ASP A 1142 -47.20 -2.33 -5.36
N ASN A 1143 -46.10 -2.04 -6.06
CA ASN A 1143 -46.02 -1.99 -7.54
C ASN A 1143 -44.97 -2.95 -8.10
N TRP A 1144 -44.81 -4.12 -7.47
CA TRP A 1144 -43.68 -5.03 -7.70
C TRP A 1144 -43.45 -5.39 -9.17
N SER A 1145 -44.50 -5.74 -9.92
CA SER A 1145 -44.41 -6.10 -11.34
C SER A 1145 -43.85 -4.98 -12.22
N ALA A 1146 -44.05 -3.72 -11.85
CA ALA A 1146 -43.52 -2.57 -12.59
C ALA A 1146 -42.07 -2.24 -12.20
N TYR A 1147 -41.63 -2.64 -11.00
CA TYR A 1147 -40.29 -2.35 -10.47
C TYR A 1147 -39.30 -3.49 -10.72
N LEU A 1148 -39.73 -4.75 -10.69
CA LEU A 1148 -38.86 -5.92 -10.86
C LEU A 1148 -38.02 -5.84 -12.16
N PRO A 1149 -38.58 -5.51 -13.34
CA PRO A 1149 -37.80 -5.41 -14.58
C PRO A 1149 -36.77 -4.28 -14.59
N LYS A 1150 -36.85 -3.33 -13.64
CA LYS A 1150 -35.92 -2.20 -13.50
C LYS A 1150 -34.74 -2.52 -12.58
N PHE A 1151 -34.74 -3.66 -11.90
CA PHE A 1151 -33.57 -4.09 -11.15
C PHE A 1151 -32.50 -4.65 -12.07
N VAL A 1152 -31.27 -4.19 -11.86
CA VAL A 1152 -30.07 -4.71 -12.51
C VAL A 1152 -29.27 -5.51 -11.48
N LYS A 1153 -28.97 -6.76 -11.81
CA LYS A 1153 -28.06 -7.62 -11.04
C LYS A 1153 -26.63 -7.37 -11.47
N VAL A 1154 -25.76 -7.11 -10.50
CA VAL A 1154 -24.31 -6.95 -10.70
C VAL A 1154 -23.64 -8.24 -10.24
N MET A 1155 -23.08 -8.99 -11.18
CA MET A 1155 -22.51 -10.31 -10.94
C MET A 1155 -21.01 -10.35 -11.27
N PRO A 1156 -20.12 -10.62 -10.30
CA PRO A 1156 -18.69 -10.73 -10.56
C PRO A 1156 -18.34 -11.95 -11.41
N THR A 1157 -17.44 -11.77 -12.38
CA THR A 1157 -17.06 -12.82 -13.34
C THR A 1157 -16.31 -13.97 -12.68
N GLU A 1158 -15.34 -13.65 -11.82
CA GLU A 1158 -14.55 -14.62 -11.07
C GLU A 1158 -15.40 -15.40 -10.05
N TYR A 1159 -16.38 -14.73 -9.44
CA TYR A 1159 -17.31 -15.41 -8.54
C TYR A 1159 -18.19 -16.41 -9.27
N ARG A 1160 -18.72 -16.02 -10.46
CA ARG A 1160 -19.46 -16.96 -11.33
C ARG A 1160 -18.60 -18.17 -11.69
N ARG A 1161 -17.35 -17.94 -12.10
CA ARG A 1161 -16.40 -19.02 -12.42
C ARG A 1161 -16.23 -19.98 -11.24
N ALA A 1162 -15.99 -19.46 -10.04
CA ALA A 1162 -15.83 -20.28 -8.85
C ALA A 1162 -17.11 -21.07 -8.50
N LEU A 1163 -18.30 -20.47 -8.62
CA LEU A 1163 -19.57 -21.18 -8.40
C LEU A 1163 -19.77 -22.33 -9.40
N LEU A 1164 -19.43 -22.10 -10.67
CA LEU A 1164 -19.46 -23.14 -11.72
C LEU A 1164 -18.52 -24.30 -11.42
N GLU A 1165 -17.28 -24.00 -11.02
CA GLU A 1165 -16.29 -25.00 -10.65
C GLU A 1165 -16.74 -25.83 -9.43
N ILE A 1166 -17.32 -25.18 -8.42
CA ILE A 1166 -17.84 -25.86 -7.22
C ILE A 1166 -19.02 -26.77 -7.58
N ALA A 1167 -19.98 -26.29 -8.40
CA ALA A 1167 -21.13 -27.08 -8.82
C ALA A 1167 -20.70 -28.31 -9.65
N ALA A 1168 -19.72 -28.14 -10.55
CA ALA A 1168 -19.15 -29.25 -11.31
C ALA A 1168 -18.47 -30.28 -10.40
N GLN A 1169 -17.68 -29.83 -9.42
CA GLN A 1169 -17.04 -30.73 -8.44
C GLN A 1169 -18.04 -31.49 -7.57
N GLN A 1170 -19.13 -30.85 -7.15
CA GLN A 1170 -20.21 -31.51 -6.41
C GLN A 1170 -20.86 -32.61 -7.25
N LYS A 1171 -21.19 -32.30 -8.50
CA LYS A 1171 -21.77 -33.28 -9.45
C LYS A 1171 -20.81 -34.44 -9.72
N SER A 1172 -19.51 -34.19 -9.86
CA SER A 1172 -18.51 -35.26 -10.01
C SER A 1172 -18.41 -36.14 -8.76
N LYS A 1173 -18.46 -35.57 -7.55
CA LYS A 1173 -18.45 -36.35 -6.30
C LYS A 1173 -19.72 -37.16 -6.10
N GLU A 1174 -20.88 -36.64 -6.50
CA GLU A 1174 -22.14 -37.39 -6.49
C GLU A 1174 -22.11 -38.55 -7.47
N VAL A 1175 -21.48 -38.38 -8.64
CA VAL A 1175 -21.28 -39.45 -9.64
C VAL A 1175 -20.23 -40.47 -9.19
N GLU A 1176 -19.19 -40.07 -8.45
CA GLU A 1176 -18.21 -41.02 -7.87
C GLU A 1176 -18.76 -41.76 -6.64
N ALA A 1177 -19.75 -41.19 -5.95
CA ALA A 1177 -20.39 -41.80 -4.77
C ALA A 1177 -21.59 -42.71 -5.14
N ALA A 1178 -22.17 -42.54 -6.32
CA ALA A 1178 -23.20 -43.39 -6.91
C ALA A 1178 -22.58 -44.55 -7.69
#